data_AF-A0A3E3EG68-F1
#
_entry.id   AF-A0A3E3EG68-F1
#
_cell.length_a   1.000
_cell.length_b   1.000
_cell.length_c   1.000
_cell.angle_alpha   90.00
_cell.angle_beta   90.00
_cell.angle_gamma   90.00
#
_symmetry.space_group_name_H-M   'P 1'
#
loop_
_entity.id
_entity.type
_entity.pdbx_description
1 polymer ?
#
loop_
_entity_poly.entity_id
_entity_poly.type
_entity_poly.pdbx_seq_one_letter_code
_entity_poly.pdbx_strand_id
1 'polypeptide(L)'
;MIQVYSPENENYDMNGDAVIEAESCEIEFEMNSAWELELTAPSEKNKEILVYEAVIKVPTPYGKQLYRIYNVQKDDDSITASARPVFMDAKDEVMVWDTRPTKADGQGAMDSIFDPEGKYHGHSDIKLVSTAYWQQKNAVECLMSDDENSFLNRWGGEIYFDNFDIYINERIGSDNGLRAEFGFNLTGVEEKVDMSEVVTMIFPKAYNGYMLPDNESINSPLLNNYQKKYKRIIEYPDIKLSADVQEGDELNGVTVCDTLEELYSALRKRAAKEYEAGIDLPKIAYNVSMIDLSRTDEYKEYIGLLKVVLGDNVHVKHRKLGVVTNARVIKMTYDCITEKVEGLTLGDYESSYINDTTSIISSVTNAISPGGTVIAEKIKGVIDLLNTSLRAQKDIAKKQDVRAILFEDLDEESSTFGALCIGTQGIQISKKRNETDTDWKWGTAINFESIVADYIITGILSDRKGNSYWDMDRGELVTRYMKATDAEFSGTVKGSKIEGGEINGSSISTNKDITIGRNIYFAGNGDYAAIMGGNTVLRFLSSNPPTTSVDGTNIQLLASNHIFLSGSSISSSVPINVGSDIRLKKNIDDIDISALVDEIKIKSFDYIGKRNNVVGVIADDLKDSRFAEYLITKDKDGYLSVDYNALAMACIQKVQKLDKKIELLESELVKMKSLEVDNLGNKDKKKGSHDKQ
;
A
#
# COMPACT_ATOMS: atom_id res chain seq x y z
N MET A 1 -6.59 -12.03 -28.85
CA MET A 1 -7.76 -12.68 -28.22
C MET A 1 -7.32 -13.27 -26.89
N ILE A 2 -7.96 -12.85 -25.80
CA ILE A 2 -7.60 -13.22 -24.43
C ILE A 2 -8.35 -14.48 -24.05
N GLN A 3 -7.63 -15.51 -23.60
CA GLN A 3 -8.21 -16.79 -23.15
C GLN A 3 -8.06 -16.92 -21.65
N VAL A 4 -9.05 -17.53 -21.00
CA VAL A 4 -8.99 -17.87 -19.57
C VAL A 4 -9.14 -19.37 -19.40
N TYR A 5 -8.28 -19.93 -18.56
CA TYR A 5 -8.26 -21.31 -18.13
C TYR A 5 -8.76 -21.34 -16.70
N SER A 6 -9.75 -22.17 -16.43
CA SER A 6 -10.26 -22.43 -15.08
C SER A 6 -9.13 -22.95 -14.19
N PRO A 7 -9.22 -22.81 -12.85
CA PRO A 7 -8.17 -23.25 -11.93
C PRO A 7 -7.77 -24.73 -12.11
N GLU A 8 -8.71 -25.58 -12.51
CA GLU A 8 -8.53 -27.02 -12.71
C GLU A 8 -7.92 -27.37 -14.10
N ASN A 9 -7.79 -26.40 -15.00
CA ASN A 9 -7.28 -26.62 -16.35
C ASN A 9 -5.81 -26.22 -16.47
N GLU A 10 -4.94 -27.23 -16.43
CA GLU A 10 -3.49 -27.08 -16.55
C GLU A 10 -2.96 -27.30 -17.98
N ASN A 11 -3.83 -27.60 -18.96
CA ASN A 11 -3.40 -27.87 -20.34
C ASN A 11 -3.43 -26.60 -21.20
N TYR A 12 -2.39 -25.78 -21.04
CA TYR A 12 -2.26 -24.48 -21.72
C TYR A 12 -1.91 -24.56 -23.21
N ASP A 13 -1.65 -25.75 -23.75
CA ASP A 13 -1.42 -25.99 -25.19
C ASP A 13 -2.74 -26.04 -25.97
N MET A 14 -3.84 -26.37 -25.28
CA MET A 14 -5.19 -26.40 -25.85
C MET A 14 -5.87 -25.03 -25.75
N ASN A 15 -7.09 -24.91 -26.27
CA ASN A 15 -7.87 -23.69 -26.08
C ASN A 15 -8.30 -23.56 -24.61
N GLY A 16 -8.25 -22.33 -24.09
CA GLY A 16 -8.81 -22.02 -22.77
C GLY A 16 -10.31 -22.26 -22.68
N ASP A 17 -10.80 -22.37 -21.45
CA ASP A 17 -12.21 -22.64 -21.13
C ASP A 17 -13.15 -21.51 -21.55
N ALA A 18 -12.63 -20.28 -21.64
CA ALA A 18 -13.37 -19.12 -22.09
C ALA A 18 -12.52 -18.11 -22.86
N VAL A 19 -13.20 -17.26 -23.62
CA VAL A 19 -12.63 -16.06 -24.26
C VAL A 19 -13.27 -14.85 -23.61
N ILE A 20 -12.44 -13.89 -23.20
CA ILE A 20 -12.91 -12.68 -22.53
C ILE A 20 -12.91 -11.51 -23.51
N GLU A 21 -14.05 -10.84 -23.60
CA GLU A 21 -14.16 -9.47 -24.15
C GLU A 21 -13.88 -8.50 -23.00
N ALA A 22 -12.61 -8.15 -22.82
CA ALA A 22 -12.16 -7.22 -21.79
C ALA A 22 -12.41 -5.77 -22.22
N GLU A 23 -12.69 -4.91 -21.25
CA GLU A 23 -12.73 -3.45 -21.41
C GLU A 23 -11.31 -2.87 -21.40
N SER A 24 -10.44 -3.42 -20.55
CA SER A 24 -9.00 -3.14 -20.52
C SER A 24 -8.21 -4.40 -20.17
N CYS A 25 -7.00 -4.52 -20.71
CA CYS A 25 -6.05 -5.56 -20.32
C CYS A 25 -4.63 -5.06 -20.50
N GLU A 26 -4.02 -4.63 -19.40
CA GLU A 26 -2.72 -3.96 -19.39
C GLU A 26 -1.70 -4.81 -18.62
N ILE A 27 -0.46 -4.83 -19.12
CA ILE A 27 0.68 -5.41 -18.40
C ILE A 27 1.69 -4.32 -18.11
N GLU A 28 2.12 -4.26 -16.87
CA GLU A 28 3.27 -3.46 -16.44
C GLU A 28 4.52 -4.34 -16.41
N PHE A 29 5.47 -3.99 -17.27
CA PHE A 29 6.81 -4.58 -17.32
C PHE A 29 7.79 -3.61 -16.68
N GLU A 30 8.52 -4.03 -15.65
CA GLU A 30 9.57 -3.24 -15.02
C GLU A 30 10.81 -4.11 -14.78
N MET A 31 11.99 -3.53 -15.03
CA MET A 31 13.25 -4.26 -14.96
C MET A 31 13.56 -4.70 -13.53
N ASN A 32 13.79 -5.99 -13.32
CA ASN A 32 14.03 -6.62 -12.03
C ASN A 32 12.90 -6.43 -10.99
N SER A 33 11.66 -6.26 -11.48
CA SER A 33 10.45 -6.25 -10.66
C SER A 33 9.50 -7.37 -11.12
N ALA A 34 8.49 -7.67 -10.29
CA ALA A 34 7.44 -8.60 -10.70
C ALA A 34 6.57 -7.93 -11.77
N TRP A 35 6.36 -8.61 -12.90
CA TRP A 35 5.42 -8.15 -13.92
C TRP A 35 4.00 -8.35 -13.40
N GLU A 36 3.13 -7.36 -13.60
CA GLU A 36 1.74 -7.44 -13.17
C GLU A 36 0.81 -7.19 -14.35
N LEU A 37 -0.24 -8.00 -14.43
CA LEU A 37 -1.31 -7.87 -15.41
C LEU A 37 -2.58 -7.45 -14.68
N GLU A 38 -3.26 -6.45 -15.22
CA GLU A 38 -4.60 -6.06 -14.81
C GLU A 38 -5.57 -6.21 -15.98
N LEU A 39 -6.68 -6.92 -15.75
CA LEU A 39 -7.74 -7.11 -16.73
C LEU A 39 -9.06 -6.67 -16.12
N THR A 40 -9.76 -5.76 -16.80
CA THR A 40 -11.11 -5.34 -16.42
C THR A 40 -12.11 -5.77 -17.49
N ALA A 41 -13.26 -6.31 -17.07
CA ALA A 41 -14.33 -6.74 -17.96
C ALA A 41 -15.71 -6.57 -17.30
N PRO A 42 -16.82 -6.63 -18.06
CA PRO A 42 -18.17 -6.53 -17.49
C PRO A 42 -18.48 -7.69 -16.53
N SER A 43 -19.02 -7.38 -15.35
CA SER A 43 -19.22 -8.34 -14.26
C SER A 43 -20.22 -9.45 -14.60
N GLU A 44 -21.36 -9.11 -15.24
CA GLU A 44 -22.48 -10.03 -15.47
C GLU A 44 -22.07 -11.35 -16.15
N LYS A 45 -21.15 -11.28 -17.12
CA LYS A 45 -20.73 -12.43 -17.94
C LYS A 45 -19.44 -13.10 -17.46
N ASN A 46 -18.60 -12.38 -16.73
CA ASN A 46 -17.22 -12.80 -16.47
C ASN A 46 -16.96 -13.20 -15.00
N LYS A 47 -17.91 -12.93 -14.08
CA LYS A 47 -17.75 -13.18 -12.63
C LYS A 47 -17.51 -14.64 -12.22
N GLU A 48 -17.90 -15.60 -13.06
CA GLU A 48 -17.68 -17.05 -12.85
C GLU A 48 -16.41 -17.56 -13.54
N ILE A 49 -15.80 -16.74 -14.40
CA ILE A 49 -14.62 -17.09 -15.21
C ILE A 49 -13.36 -16.45 -14.62
N LEU A 50 -13.42 -15.16 -14.31
CA LEU A 50 -12.35 -14.40 -13.66
C LEU A 50 -12.43 -14.64 -12.15
N VAL A 51 -11.80 -15.72 -11.72
CA VAL A 51 -11.75 -16.16 -10.31
C VAL A 51 -10.29 -16.31 -9.88
N TYR A 52 -10.08 -16.32 -8.56
CA TYR A 52 -8.77 -16.63 -7.97
C TYR A 52 -8.21 -17.95 -8.56
N GLU A 53 -6.90 -17.99 -8.79
CA GLU A 53 -6.14 -19.11 -9.39
C GLU A 53 -6.40 -19.45 -10.86
N ALA A 54 -7.40 -18.85 -11.51
CA ALA A 54 -7.56 -18.99 -12.95
C ALA A 54 -6.36 -18.38 -13.70
N VAL A 55 -6.05 -18.90 -14.87
CA VAL A 55 -4.91 -18.45 -15.69
C VAL A 55 -5.39 -17.72 -16.93
N ILE A 56 -4.86 -16.53 -17.17
CA ILE A 56 -5.14 -15.70 -18.33
C ILE A 56 -3.99 -15.84 -19.32
N LYS A 57 -4.31 -16.22 -20.56
CA LYS A 57 -3.36 -16.24 -21.68
C LYS A 57 -3.58 -15.02 -22.56
N VAL A 58 -2.57 -14.16 -22.63
CA VAL A 58 -2.64 -12.87 -23.33
C VAL A 58 -1.51 -12.71 -24.35
N PRO A 59 -1.73 -11.97 -25.45
CA PRO A 59 -0.64 -11.56 -26.32
C PRO A 59 0.21 -10.48 -25.64
N THR A 60 1.52 -10.60 -25.76
CA THR A 60 2.51 -9.65 -25.24
C THR A 60 3.57 -9.40 -26.32
N PRO A 61 4.50 -8.43 -26.13
CA PRO A 61 5.63 -8.25 -27.04
C PRO A 61 6.52 -9.51 -27.19
N TYR A 62 6.44 -10.44 -26.23
CA TYR A 62 7.21 -11.68 -26.19
C TYR A 62 6.42 -12.90 -26.68
N GLY A 63 5.28 -12.69 -27.33
CA GLY A 63 4.38 -13.75 -27.76
C GLY A 63 3.24 -13.96 -26.76
N LYS A 64 2.71 -15.18 -26.66
CA LYS A 64 1.59 -15.45 -25.74
C LYS A 64 2.14 -15.85 -24.38
N GLN A 65 1.77 -15.11 -23.35
CA GLN A 65 2.21 -15.34 -21.97
C GLN A 65 1.03 -15.68 -21.06
N LEU A 66 1.31 -16.49 -20.04
CA LEU A 66 0.35 -16.97 -19.04
C LEU A 66 0.51 -16.19 -17.73
N TYR A 67 -0.61 -15.70 -17.19
CA TYR A 67 -0.67 -14.98 -15.93
C TYR A 67 -1.73 -15.59 -15.00
N ARG A 68 -1.36 -15.95 -13.77
CA ARG A 68 -2.28 -16.48 -12.76
C ARG A 68 -2.92 -15.36 -11.95
N ILE A 69 -4.25 -15.38 -11.85
CA ILE A 69 -5.03 -14.42 -11.07
C ILE A 69 -4.81 -14.68 -9.58
N TYR A 70 -4.34 -13.67 -8.86
CA TYR A 70 -4.17 -13.72 -7.40
C TYR A 70 -5.11 -12.76 -6.67
N ASN A 71 -5.77 -11.85 -7.38
CA ASN A 71 -6.73 -10.93 -6.78
C ASN A 71 -7.86 -10.62 -7.77
N VAL A 72 -9.08 -10.53 -7.24
CA VAL A 72 -10.27 -10.19 -8.02
C VAL A 72 -11.11 -9.20 -7.23
N GLN A 73 -11.33 -8.03 -7.81
CA GLN A 73 -12.24 -7.02 -7.29
C GLN A 73 -13.51 -6.99 -8.16
N LYS A 74 -14.66 -6.85 -7.52
CA LYS A 74 -15.97 -6.84 -8.19
C LYS A 74 -16.76 -5.65 -7.70
N ASP A 75 -17.32 -4.89 -8.64
CA ASP A 75 -18.38 -3.92 -8.37
C ASP A 75 -19.66 -4.33 -9.12
N ASP A 76 -20.68 -3.47 -9.07
CA ASP A 76 -21.99 -3.76 -9.67
C ASP A 76 -21.93 -3.92 -11.21
N ASP A 77 -20.96 -3.29 -11.88
CA ASP A 77 -20.87 -3.23 -13.34
C ASP A 77 -19.64 -3.98 -13.91
N SER A 78 -18.52 -3.98 -13.18
CA SER A 78 -17.21 -4.43 -13.64
C SER A 78 -16.55 -5.44 -12.70
N ILE A 79 -15.64 -6.24 -13.27
CA ILE A 79 -14.75 -7.16 -12.56
C ILE A 79 -13.32 -6.90 -13.00
N THR A 80 -12.45 -6.63 -12.03
CA THR A 80 -11.01 -6.39 -12.25
C THR A 80 -10.22 -7.54 -11.65
N ALA A 81 -9.44 -8.21 -12.48
CA ALA A 81 -8.55 -9.30 -12.10
C ALA A 81 -7.09 -8.84 -12.17
N SER A 82 -6.37 -8.95 -11.06
CA SER A 82 -4.92 -8.75 -11.00
C SER A 82 -4.22 -10.11 -11.05
N ALA A 83 -3.23 -10.23 -11.93
CA ALA A 83 -2.55 -11.49 -12.22
C ALA A 83 -1.03 -11.29 -12.35
N ARG A 84 -0.26 -12.37 -12.10
CA ARG A 84 1.21 -12.39 -12.18
C ARG A 84 1.67 -13.53 -13.09
N PRO A 85 2.88 -13.47 -13.68
CA PRO A 85 3.41 -14.57 -14.49
C PRO A 85 3.28 -15.90 -13.78
N VAL A 86 2.86 -16.96 -14.48
CA VAL A 86 2.68 -18.29 -13.86
C VAL A 86 3.96 -18.87 -13.25
N PHE A 87 5.13 -18.40 -13.66
CA PHE A 87 6.39 -18.70 -12.97
C PHE A 87 6.35 -18.35 -11.47
N MET A 88 5.61 -17.30 -11.08
CA MET A 88 5.54 -16.84 -9.68
C MET A 88 4.93 -17.88 -8.74
N ASP A 89 4.18 -18.85 -9.26
CA ASP A 89 3.68 -20.01 -8.51
C ASP A 89 4.84 -20.83 -7.89
N ALA A 90 6.05 -20.76 -8.46
CA ALA A 90 7.24 -21.41 -7.89
C ALA A 90 7.58 -20.91 -6.47
N LYS A 91 7.06 -19.74 -6.07
CA LYS A 91 7.13 -19.25 -4.68
C LYS A 91 6.45 -20.20 -3.70
N ASP A 92 5.36 -20.83 -4.11
CA ASP A 92 4.56 -21.71 -3.25
C ASP A 92 4.83 -23.20 -3.56
N GLU A 93 5.22 -23.52 -4.80
CA GLU A 93 5.43 -24.90 -5.27
C GLU A 93 6.87 -25.42 -5.13
N VAL A 94 7.89 -24.55 -5.12
CA VAL A 94 9.31 -24.97 -5.12
C VAL A 94 10.01 -24.55 -3.82
N MET A 95 10.29 -25.52 -2.96
CA MET A 95 10.99 -25.34 -1.69
C MET A 95 12.44 -25.82 -1.77
N VAL A 96 13.38 -24.97 -1.40
CA VAL A 96 14.82 -25.25 -1.30
C VAL A 96 15.19 -25.44 0.17
N TRP A 97 15.47 -26.70 0.55
CA TRP A 97 15.70 -27.08 1.95
C TRP A 97 17.09 -26.74 2.47
N ASP A 98 18.12 -27.18 1.75
CA ASP A 98 19.54 -26.93 2.04
C ASP A 98 20.31 -27.11 0.73
N THR A 99 20.73 -26.00 0.12
CA THR A 99 21.40 -26.00 -1.17
C THR A 99 22.51 -24.97 -1.17
N ARG A 100 23.66 -25.36 -1.72
CA ARG A 100 24.87 -24.55 -1.70
C ARG A 100 25.59 -24.59 -3.07
N PRO A 101 25.15 -23.79 -4.04
CA PRO A 101 25.96 -23.58 -5.24
C PRO A 101 27.31 -22.98 -4.83
N THR A 102 28.38 -23.74 -5.02
CA THR A 102 29.74 -23.36 -4.61
C THR A 102 30.62 -23.22 -5.83
N LYS A 103 31.18 -22.02 -6.02
CA LYS A 103 31.94 -21.66 -7.23
C LYS A 103 31.14 -21.99 -8.50
N ALA A 104 29.87 -21.63 -8.51
CA ALA A 104 28.97 -21.82 -9.64
C ALA A 104 28.83 -20.52 -10.44
N ASP A 105 28.68 -20.64 -11.76
CA ASP A 105 28.20 -19.55 -12.62
C ASP A 105 26.67 -19.41 -12.52
N GLY A 106 26.08 -18.48 -13.27
CA GLY A 106 24.64 -18.22 -13.19
C GLY A 106 23.81 -19.46 -13.52
N GLN A 107 24.16 -20.21 -14.56
CA GLN A 107 23.42 -21.42 -14.93
C GLN A 107 23.59 -22.50 -13.86
N GLY A 108 24.80 -22.74 -13.36
CA GLY A 108 25.02 -23.72 -12.30
C GLY A 108 24.27 -23.39 -11.00
N ALA A 109 24.01 -22.11 -10.73
CA ALA A 109 23.16 -21.68 -9.62
C ALA A 109 21.67 -21.97 -9.90
N MET A 110 21.17 -21.70 -11.11
CA MET A 110 19.80 -22.06 -11.52
C MET A 110 19.53 -23.57 -11.45
N ASP A 111 20.47 -24.37 -11.94
CA ASP A 111 20.40 -25.84 -11.94
C ASP A 111 20.37 -26.44 -10.53
N SER A 112 20.78 -25.67 -9.51
CA SER A 112 20.70 -26.08 -8.12
C SER A 112 19.35 -25.78 -7.46
N ILE A 113 18.54 -24.91 -8.04
CA ILE A 113 17.19 -24.56 -7.56
C ILE A 113 16.13 -25.41 -8.27
N PHE A 114 16.24 -25.56 -9.59
CA PHE A 114 15.21 -26.18 -10.42
C PHE A 114 15.59 -27.59 -10.85
N ASP A 115 14.63 -28.52 -10.71
CA ASP A 115 14.75 -29.87 -11.24
C ASP A 115 14.63 -29.83 -12.78
N PRO A 116 15.58 -30.39 -13.55
CA PRO A 116 15.47 -30.48 -15.01
C PRO A 116 14.19 -31.15 -15.52
N GLU A 117 13.63 -32.11 -14.76
CA GLU A 117 12.35 -32.77 -15.09
C GLU A 117 11.13 -32.09 -14.44
N GLY A 118 11.35 -31.00 -13.70
CA GLY A 118 10.33 -30.22 -13.02
C GLY A 118 9.47 -29.37 -13.95
N LYS A 119 8.43 -28.75 -13.36
CA LYS A 119 7.52 -27.81 -14.04
C LYS A 119 8.17 -26.46 -14.37
N TYR A 120 9.13 -26.01 -13.54
CA TYR A 120 9.77 -24.71 -13.64
C TYR A 120 11.23 -24.85 -14.01
N HIS A 121 11.72 -23.94 -14.85
CA HIS A 121 13.10 -23.95 -15.34
C HIS A 121 13.76 -22.59 -15.20
N GLY A 122 15.05 -22.59 -14.88
CA GLY A 122 15.86 -21.38 -14.75
C GLY A 122 17.00 -21.37 -15.75
N HIS A 123 17.22 -20.22 -16.39
CA HIS A 123 18.25 -20.03 -17.42
C HIS A 123 19.08 -18.79 -17.11
N SER A 124 20.39 -18.86 -17.39
CA SER A 124 21.29 -17.72 -17.20
C SER A 124 22.52 -17.82 -18.11
N ASP A 125 22.88 -16.70 -18.75
CA ASP A 125 24.14 -16.58 -19.48
C ASP A 125 25.32 -16.07 -18.63
N ILE A 126 25.06 -15.65 -17.39
CA ILE A 126 26.02 -14.98 -16.49
C ILE A 126 27.23 -15.87 -16.20
N LYS A 127 28.42 -15.37 -16.51
CA LYS A 127 29.69 -16.09 -16.33
C LYS A 127 30.40 -15.80 -15.00
N LEU A 128 29.90 -14.82 -14.24
CA LEU A 128 30.41 -14.53 -12.90
C LEU A 128 30.29 -15.77 -12.02
N VAL A 129 31.40 -16.18 -11.42
CA VAL A 129 31.45 -17.33 -10.51
C VAL A 129 31.30 -16.85 -9.07
N SER A 130 30.27 -17.33 -8.38
CA SER A 130 29.95 -16.92 -7.01
C SER A 130 29.55 -18.12 -6.15
N THR A 131 29.12 -17.87 -4.91
CA THR A 131 28.64 -18.88 -3.97
C THR A 131 27.48 -18.33 -3.17
N ALA A 132 26.44 -19.13 -3.00
CA ALA A 132 25.28 -18.80 -2.17
C ALA A 132 24.96 -19.96 -1.23
N TYR A 133 24.16 -19.67 -0.21
CA TYR A 133 23.60 -20.66 0.69
C TYR A 133 22.11 -20.39 0.86
N TRP A 134 21.29 -21.35 0.44
CA TRP A 134 19.84 -21.28 0.52
C TRP A 134 19.34 -22.40 1.44
N GLN A 135 18.63 -22.02 2.49
CA GLN A 135 18.11 -22.97 3.48
C GLN A 135 16.68 -22.57 3.84
N GLN A 136 15.74 -23.50 3.66
CA GLN A 136 14.31 -23.33 3.97
C GLN A 136 13.71 -22.09 3.31
N LYS A 137 13.99 -21.89 2.02
CA LYS A 137 13.49 -20.77 1.22
C LYS A 137 12.75 -21.28 -0.01
N ASN A 138 11.78 -20.52 -0.50
CA ASN A 138 11.20 -20.83 -1.80
C ASN A 138 12.07 -20.35 -2.96
N ALA A 139 11.82 -20.87 -4.17
CA ALA A 139 12.62 -20.54 -5.35
C ALA A 139 12.64 -19.03 -5.65
N VAL A 140 11.50 -18.33 -5.53
CA VAL A 140 11.43 -16.89 -5.80
C VAL A 140 12.27 -16.09 -4.79
N GLU A 141 12.26 -16.47 -3.51
CA GLU A 141 13.15 -15.89 -2.49
C GLU A 141 14.63 -16.13 -2.79
N CYS A 142 14.99 -17.34 -3.26
CA CYS A 142 16.35 -17.65 -3.67
C CYS A 142 16.81 -16.79 -4.85
N LEU A 143 15.90 -16.39 -5.74
CA LEU A 143 16.22 -15.64 -6.96
C LEU A 143 16.23 -14.12 -6.75
N MET A 144 15.15 -13.56 -6.21
CA MET A 144 14.84 -12.12 -6.29
C MET A 144 14.43 -11.48 -4.96
N SER A 145 14.93 -11.99 -3.84
CA SER A 145 14.77 -11.32 -2.53
C SER A 145 15.92 -10.36 -2.21
N ASP A 146 15.71 -9.54 -1.18
CA ASP A 146 16.71 -8.64 -0.60
C ASP A 146 17.82 -9.37 0.19
N ASP A 147 17.79 -10.71 0.27
CA ASP A 147 18.81 -11.48 0.96
C ASP A 147 20.16 -11.40 0.22
N GLU A 148 21.26 -11.22 0.94
CA GLU A 148 22.60 -11.15 0.33
C GLU A 148 23.00 -12.42 -0.44
N ASN A 149 22.37 -13.57 -0.15
CA ASN A 149 22.54 -14.81 -0.89
C ASN A 149 21.54 -14.99 -2.04
N SER A 150 20.63 -14.05 -2.29
CA SER A 150 19.74 -14.14 -3.46
C SER A 150 20.55 -14.14 -4.75
N PHE A 151 19.99 -14.73 -5.81
CA PHE A 151 20.65 -14.85 -7.10
C PHE A 151 21.05 -13.47 -7.62
N LEU A 152 20.11 -12.51 -7.63
CA LEU A 152 20.37 -11.15 -8.08
C LEU A 152 21.48 -10.46 -7.28
N ASN A 153 21.59 -10.70 -5.98
CA ASN A 153 22.65 -10.07 -5.17
C ASN A 153 24.02 -10.75 -5.33
N ARG A 154 24.06 -12.05 -5.64
CA ARG A 154 25.31 -12.82 -5.78
C ARG A 154 25.88 -12.85 -7.19
N TRP A 155 25.01 -12.86 -8.20
CA TRP A 155 25.39 -12.95 -9.62
C TRP A 155 24.98 -11.71 -10.42
N GLY A 156 24.01 -10.92 -9.96
CA GLY A 156 23.44 -9.81 -10.72
C GLY A 156 22.45 -10.29 -11.78
N GLY A 157 22.29 -9.46 -12.82
CA GLY A 157 21.51 -9.78 -14.01
C GLY A 157 20.14 -9.10 -14.09
N GLU A 158 19.46 -9.39 -15.19
CA GLU A 158 18.18 -8.82 -15.57
C GLU A 158 17.16 -9.93 -15.82
N ILE A 159 16.00 -9.82 -15.17
CA ILE A 159 14.95 -10.84 -15.18
C ILE A 159 14.06 -10.71 -16.41
N TYR A 160 13.79 -11.86 -17.02
CA TYR A 160 12.79 -12.06 -18.05
C TYR A 160 11.98 -13.33 -17.75
N PHE A 161 10.65 -13.23 -17.83
CA PHE A 161 9.74 -14.37 -17.63
C PHE A 161 9.21 -14.86 -18.98
N ASP A 162 9.24 -16.17 -19.18
CA ASP A 162 8.57 -16.85 -20.30
C ASP A 162 7.77 -18.03 -19.76
N ASN A 163 6.50 -17.79 -19.45
CA ASN A 163 5.60 -18.78 -18.88
C ASN A 163 6.18 -19.47 -17.63
N PHE A 164 6.65 -20.71 -17.73
CA PHE A 164 7.23 -21.49 -16.62
C PHE A 164 8.76 -21.41 -16.54
N ASP A 165 9.37 -20.66 -17.46
CA ASP A 165 10.80 -20.41 -17.51
C ASP A 165 11.11 -19.01 -16.97
N ILE A 166 12.17 -18.91 -16.17
CA ILE A 166 12.81 -17.63 -15.83
C ILE A 166 14.20 -17.54 -16.46
N TYR A 167 14.51 -16.38 -17.01
CA TYR A 167 15.83 -16.05 -17.50
C TYR A 167 16.39 -14.92 -16.65
N ILE A 168 17.57 -15.12 -16.07
CA ILE A 168 18.33 -14.05 -15.41
C ILE A 168 19.69 -13.96 -16.10
N ASN A 169 19.76 -13.06 -17.09
CA ASN A 169 20.92 -12.88 -17.94
C ASN A 169 21.72 -11.63 -17.55
N GLU A 170 22.96 -11.49 -18.01
CA GLU A 170 23.74 -10.26 -17.78
C GLU A 170 23.01 -9.02 -18.32
N ARG A 171 22.26 -9.19 -19.41
CA ARG A 171 21.47 -8.14 -20.03
C ARG A 171 20.32 -8.70 -20.85
N ILE A 172 19.14 -8.10 -20.72
CA ILE A 172 17.97 -8.33 -21.58
C ILE A 172 17.79 -7.18 -22.59
N GLY A 173 17.05 -7.47 -23.66
CA GLY A 173 16.83 -6.53 -24.75
C GLY A 173 18.02 -6.39 -25.69
N SER A 174 17.86 -5.55 -26.70
CA SER A 174 18.76 -5.46 -27.85
C SER A 174 18.95 -4.00 -28.30
N ASP A 175 20.04 -3.74 -29.02
CA ASP A 175 20.18 -2.48 -29.75
C ASP A 175 19.65 -2.64 -31.17
N ASN A 176 18.41 -2.22 -31.38
CA ASN A 176 17.74 -2.24 -32.68
C ASN A 176 18.03 -0.98 -33.51
N GLY A 177 18.95 -0.11 -33.07
CA GLY A 177 19.31 1.14 -33.73
C GLY A 177 18.21 2.21 -33.68
N LEU A 178 17.24 2.06 -32.77
CA LEU A 178 16.13 3.00 -32.63
C LEU A 178 16.64 4.36 -32.15
N ARG A 179 16.15 5.43 -32.79
CA ARG A 179 16.53 6.81 -32.46
C ARG A 179 15.29 7.62 -32.16
N ALA A 180 15.32 8.32 -31.04
CA ALA A 180 14.28 9.27 -30.65
C ALA A 180 14.93 10.63 -30.37
N GLU A 181 14.24 11.71 -30.71
CA GLU A 181 14.71 13.07 -30.39
C GLU A 181 13.72 13.74 -29.43
N PHE A 182 14.19 14.15 -28.26
CA PHE A 182 13.40 14.83 -27.22
C PHE A 182 14.03 16.18 -26.87
N GLY A 183 13.30 17.10 -26.24
CA GLY A 183 13.92 18.36 -25.77
C GLY A 183 13.00 19.59 -25.63
N PHE A 184 11.69 19.42 -25.74
CA PHE A 184 10.69 20.39 -25.31
C PHE A 184 9.67 19.69 -24.40
N ASN A 185 8.95 20.46 -23.58
CA ASN A 185 7.78 19.94 -22.88
C ASN A 185 6.74 19.59 -23.95
N LEU A 186 6.67 18.31 -24.32
CA LEU A 186 5.71 17.76 -25.25
C LEU A 186 4.57 17.17 -24.42
N THR A 187 3.34 17.30 -24.92
CA THR A 187 2.22 16.58 -24.32
C THR A 187 2.48 15.08 -24.44
N GLY A 188 2.50 14.37 -23.31
CA GLY A 188 2.83 12.95 -23.25
C GLY A 188 4.32 12.62 -23.11
N VAL A 189 5.22 13.59 -22.95
CA VAL A 189 6.63 13.31 -22.60
C VAL A 189 7.06 14.15 -21.40
N GLU A 190 7.41 13.46 -20.32
CA GLU A 190 8.05 14.06 -19.15
C GLU A 190 9.56 13.78 -19.20
N GLU A 191 10.38 14.81 -18.97
CA GLU A 191 11.83 14.74 -19.01
C GLU A 191 12.41 15.09 -17.63
N LYS A 192 13.26 14.21 -17.11
CA LYS A 192 14.04 14.43 -15.88
C LYS A 192 15.53 14.37 -16.21
N VAL A 193 16.18 15.53 -16.16
CA VAL A 193 17.62 15.66 -16.43
C VAL A 193 18.37 15.82 -15.10
N ASP A 194 19.28 14.91 -14.79
CA ASP A 194 20.23 15.06 -13.69
C ASP A 194 21.63 15.44 -14.22
N MET A 195 22.14 16.54 -13.67
CA MET A 195 23.43 17.14 -14.01
C MET A 195 24.43 17.04 -12.85
N SER A 196 24.08 16.35 -11.77
CA SER A 196 24.83 16.30 -10.51
C SER A 196 26.20 15.60 -10.66
N GLU A 197 26.27 14.61 -11.53
CA GLU A 197 27.47 13.78 -11.76
C GLU A 197 28.29 14.19 -12.99
N VAL A 198 27.74 15.04 -13.86
CA VAL A 198 28.40 15.47 -15.09
C VAL A 198 29.76 16.10 -14.79
N VAL A 199 30.81 15.64 -15.46
CA VAL A 199 32.16 16.22 -15.40
C VAL A 199 32.60 16.61 -16.80
N THR A 200 32.89 17.89 -17.04
CA THR A 200 33.39 18.38 -18.34
C THR A 200 34.85 18.81 -18.30
N MET A 201 35.47 18.84 -17.12
CA MET A 201 36.90 19.06 -16.90
C MET A 201 37.42 18.14 -15.80
N ILE A 202 38.29 17.19 -16.15
CA ILE A 202 38.91 16.24 -15.23
C ILE A 202 40.29 16.76 -14.81
N PHE A 203 40.53 16.78 -13.50
CA PHE A 203 41.84 16.99 -12.88
C PHE A 203 42.34 15.64 -12.37
N PRO A 204 43.13 14.89 -13.15
CA PRO A 204 43.51 13.53 -12.81
C PRO A 204 44.56 13.54 -11.69
N LYS A 205 44.41 12.64 -10.72
CA LYS A 205 45.31 12.47 -9.58
C LYS A 205 45.73 11.01 -9.48
N ALA A 206 47.02 10.73 -9.64
CA ALA A 206 47.58 9.39 -9.47
C ALA A 206 47.68 9.02 -7.98
N TYR A 207 48.07 7.77 -7.73
CA TYR A 207 48.46 7.28 -6.41
C TYR A 207 49.48 8.22 -5.75
N ASN A 208 49.44 8.36 -4.43
CA ASN A 208 50.30 9.26 -3.64
C ASN A 208 50.13 10.77 -3.99
N GLY A 209 49.10 11.13 -4.75
CA GLY A 209 48.67 12.51 -4.96
C GLY A 209 49.37 13.27 -6.08
N TYR A 210 50.13 12.59 -6.95
CA TYR A 210 50.70 13.25 -8.14
C TYR A 210 49.58 13.73 -9.07
N MET A 211 49.63 15.01 -9.44
CA MET A 211 48.73 15.63 -10.41
C MET A 211 49.55 16.19 -11.57
N LEU A 212 48.88 16.49 -12.67
CA LEU A 212 49.53 17.16 -13.81
C LEU A 212 50.08 18.54 -13.40
N PRO A 213 51.20 18.98 -14.03
CA PRO A 213 51.81 20.27 -13.73
C PRO A 213 50.84 21.44 -13.99
N ASP A 214 51.01 22.54 -13.26
CA ASP A 214 50.24 23.79 -13.40
C ASP A 214 48.71 23.62 -13.30
N ASN A 215 48.24 22.56 -12.62
CA ASN A 215 46.82 22.20 -12.54
C ASN A 215 46.18 22.04 -13.93
N GLU A 216 46.90 21.44 -14.87
CA GLU A 216 46.36 21.07 -16.17
C GLU A 216 45.10 20.19 -16.02
N SER A 217 44.10 20.46 -16.86
CA SER A 217 42.85 19.71 -16.91
C SER A 217 42.64 19.13 -18.29
N ILE A 218 42.07 17.93 -18.34
CA ILE A 218 41.64 17.29 -19.57
C ILE A 218 40.18 17.66 -19.73
N ASN A 219 39.82 18.22 -20.89
CA ASN A 219 38.50 18.76 -21.14
C ASN A 219 37.71 17.86 -22.07
N SER A 220 36.42 17.74 -21.80
CA SER A 220 35.46 17.07 -22.68
C SER A 220 35.35 17.80 -24.03
N PRO A 221 35.18 17.08 -25.16
CA PRO A 221 34.78 17.68 -26.44
C PRO A 221 33.44 18.44 -26.37
N LEU A 222 32.56 18.07 -25.44
CA LEU A 222 31.25 18.68 -25.19
C LEU A 222 31.31 19.89 -24.25
N LEU A 223 32.51 20.33 -23.84
CA LEU A 223 32.68 21.45 -22.89
C LEU A 223 31.87 22.70 -23.26
N ASN A 224 31.74 23.01 -24.55
CA ASN A 224 31.02 24.19 -25.03
C ASN A 224 29.51 24.00 -25.17
N ASN A 225 29.00 22.77 -25.05
CA ASN A 225 27.56 22.48 -25.09
C ASN A 225 26.87 22.85 -23.76
N TYR A 226 27.64 22.99 -22.69
CA TYR A 226 27.15 23.35 -21.36
C TYR A 226 27.44 24.81 -21.01
N GLN A 227 26.50 25.48 -20.33
CA GLN A 227 26.70 26.86 -19.88
C GLN A 227 27.74 27.00 -18.76
N LYS A 228 27.90 25.95 -17.94
CA LYS A 228 28.85 25.88 -16.83
C LYS A 228 29.89 24.81 -17.12
N LYS A 229 31.10 25.02 -16.60
CA LYS A 229 32.19 24.03 -16.67
C LYS A 229 32.20 23.20 -15.39
N TYR A 230 31.96 21.90 -15.50
CA TYR A 230 31.87 20.98 -14.38
C TYR A 230 33.25 20.37 -14.12
N LYS A 231 33.88 20.79 -13.02
CA LYS A 231 35.26 20.44 -12.67
C LYS A 231 35.27 19.39 -11.57
N ARG A 232 36.02 18.31 -11.76
CA ARG A 232 36.18 17.26 -10.72
C ARG A 232 37.60 16.70 -10.70
N ILE A 233 38.08 16.40 -9.50
CA ILE A 233 39.30 15.60 -9.31
C ILE A 233 38.89 14.13 -9.38
N ILE A 234 39.55 13.37 -10.25
CA ILE A 234 39.36 11.91 -10.34
C ILE A 234 40.67 11.23 -9.97
N GLU A 235 40.58 10.28 -9.05
CA GLU A 235 41.75 9.57 -8.52
C GLU A 235 41.94 8.24 -9.25
N TYR A 236 43.18 7.99 -9.69
CA TYR A 236 43.61 6.79 -10.41
C TYR A 236 44.68 6.07 -9.58
N PRO A 237 44.27 5.29 -8.56
CA PRO A 237 45.20 4.58 -7.67
C PRO A 237 45.98 3.46 -8.38
N ASP A 238 45.52 3.04 -9.56
CA ASP A 238 46.11 2.06 -10.46
C ASP A 238 47.29 2.60 -11.28
N ILE A 239 47.53 3.92 -11.27
CA ILE A 239 48.69 4.56 -11.94
C ILE A 239 49.70 4.97 -10.86
N LYS A 240 50.89 4.36 -10.88
CA LYS A 240 51.93 4.56 -9.87
C LYS A 240 53.29 4.83 -10.51
N LEU A 241 54.15 5.59 -9.81
CA LEU A 241 55.58 5.66 -10.13
C LEU A 241 56.28 4.39 -9.66
N SER A 242 57.35 3.98 -10.35
CA SER A 242 58.18 2.83 -9.98
C SER A 242 58.70 2.88 -8.54
N ALA A 243 58.88 4.08 -7.97
CA ALA A 243 59.28 4.28 -6.58
C ALA A 243 58.18 3.98 -5.53
N ASP A 244 56.90 3.97 -5.95
CA ASP A 244 55.73 3.76 -5.08
C ASP A 244 55.11 2.35 -5.23
N VAL A 245 55.74 1.49 -6.04
CA VAL A 245 55.31 0.09 -6.29
C VAL A 245 55.62 -0.78 -5.07
N GLN A 246 54.67 -1.58 -4.62
CA GLN A 246 54.82 -2.54 -3.52
C GLN A 246 54.84 -3.99 -4.04
N GLU A 247 55.41 -4.93 -3.26
CA GLU A 247 55.37 -6.36 -3.59
C GLU A 247 53.90 -6.83 -3.75
N GLY A 248 53.52 -7.23 -4.97
CA GLY A 248 52.17 -7.69 -5.31
C GLY A 248 51.43 -6.88 -6.38
N ASP A 249 51.92 -5.67 -6.74
CA ASP A 249 51.28 -4.80 -7.73
C ASP A 249 51.27 -5.36 -9.17
N GLU A 250 52.21 -6.25 -9.52
CA GLU A 250 52.29 -6.90 -10.83
C GLU A 250 51.11 -7.85 -11.14
N LEU A 251 50.43 -8.36 -10.10
CA LEU A 251 49.26 -9.24 -10.23
C LEU A 251 47.93 -8.47 -10.41
N ASN A 252 47.91 -7.16 -10.12
CA ASN A 252 46.70 -6.34 -10.08
C ASN A 252 46.51 -5.41 -11.30
N GLY A 253 47.32 -5.57 -12.36
CA GLY A 253 47.20 -4.77 -13.58
C GLY A 253 47.55 -3.29 -13.41
N VAL A 254 48.39 -2.95 -12.42
CA VAL A 254 48.84 -1.58 -12.13
C VAL A 254 49.72 -1.05 -13.27
N THR A 255 49.44 0.17 -13.73
CA THR A 255 50.29 0.85 -14.72
C THR A 255 51.47 1.49 -14.00
N VAL A 256 52.63 0.82 -14.07
CA VAL A 256 53.89 1.32 -13.52
C VAL A 256 54.55 2.26 -14.51
N CYS A 257 54.87 3.47 -14.07
CA CYS A 257 55.56 4.49 -14.85
C CYS A 257 56.96 4.70 -14.27
N ASP A 258 57.99 4.65 -15.10
CA ASP A 258 59.39 4.81 -14.65
C ASP A 258 59.75 6.29 -14.46
N THR A 259 59.00 7.18 -15.12
CA THR A 259 59.23 8.63 -15.07
C THR A 259 57.93 9.42 -14.84
N LEU A 260 58.08 10.65 -14.36
CA LEU A 260 56.95 11.59 -14.20
C LEU A 260 56.27 11.91 -15.54
N GLU A 261 57.01 11.97 -16.65
CA GLU A 261 56.44 12.22 -17.97
C GLU A 261 55.54 11.07 -18.44
N GLU A 262 55.94 9.83 -18.19
CA GLU A 262 55.13 8.64 -18.48
C GLU A 262 53.87 8.59 -17.63
N LEU A 263 53.97 8.94 -16.33
CA LEU A 263 52.82 9.04 -15.43
C LEU A 263 51.82 10.09 -15.91
N TYR A 264 52.29 11.27 -16.32
CA TYR A 264 51.42 12.32 -16.85
C TYR A 264 50.75 11.92 -18.16
N SER A 265 51.46 11.23 -19.06
CA SER A 265 50.87 10.66 -20.28
C SER A 265 49.77 9.63 -19.95
N ALA A 266 50.02 8.74 -18.99
CA ALA A 266 49.06 7.75 -18.54
C ALA A 266 47.81 8.40 -17.93
N LEU A 267 47.97 9.41 -17.08
CA LEU A 267 46.86 10.18 -16.50
C LEU A 267 46.02 10.89 -17.57
N ARG A 268 46.65 11.55 -18.56
CA ARG A 268 45.91 12.19 -19.66
C ARG A 268 45.11 11.17 -20.47
N LYS A 269 45.70 10.01 -20.78
CA LYS A 269 45.05 8.93 -21.53
C LYS A 269 43.89 8.33 -20.73
N ARG A 270 44.04 8.13 -19.43
CA ARG A 270 42.99 7.57 -18.56
C ARG A 270 41.82 8.55 -18.40
N ALA A 271 42.11 9.82 -18.15
CA ALA A 271 41.10 10.88 -18.10
C ALA A 271 40.34 11.03 -19.43
N ALA A 272 41.02 10.90 -20.57
CA ALA A 272 40.36 10.92 -21.87
C ALA A 272 39.38 9.74 -22.06
N LYS A 273 39.73 8.55 -21.55
CA LYS A 273 38.84 7.38 -21.59
C LYS A 273 37.57 7.54 -20.75
N GLU A 274 37.58 8.34 -19.69
CA GLU A 274 36.35 8.62 -18.92
C GLU A 274 35.29 9.34 -19.76
N TYR A 275 35.72 10.18 -20.72
CA TYR A 275 34.79 10.81 -21.67
C TYR A 275 34.27 9.82 -22.72
N GLU A 276 35.07 8.83 -23.12
CA GLU A 276 34.58 7.72 -23.95
C GLU A 276 33.54 6.87 -23.18
N ALA A 277 33.63 6.81 -21.86
CA ALA A 277 32.66 6.16 -20.97
C ALA A 277 31.43 7.04 -20.67
N GLY A 278 31.39 8.30 -21.13
CA GLY A 278 30.21 9.17 -21.01
C GLY A 278 30.08 9.95 -19.70
N ILE A 279 31.16 10.14 -18.93
CA ILE A 279 31.12 10.94 -17.67
C ILE A 279 30.71 12.42 -17.90
N ASP A 280 30.80 12.89 -19.13
CA ASP A 280 30.42 14.23 -19.58
C ASP A 280 28.98 14.31 -20.13
N LEU A 281 28.21 13.22 -20.04
CA LEU A 281 26.79 13.16 -20.39
C LEU A 281 25.93 13.19 -19.11
N PRO A 282 24.81 13.93 -19.10
CA PRO A 282 23.86 13.88 -17.99
C PRO A 282 23.08 12.57 -18.00
N LYS A 283 22.65 12.14 -16.81
CA LYS A 283 21.65 11.09 -16.66
C LYS A 283 20.30 11.68 -17.02
N ILE A 284 19.62 11.10 -18.02
CA ILE A 284 18.32 11.60 -18.47
C ILE A 284 17.31 10.46 -18.47
N ALA A 285 16.21 10.68 -17.76
CA ALA A 285 15.05 9.81 -17.79
C ALA A 285 13.88 10.48 -18.53
N TYR A 286 13.22 9.73 -19.39
CA TYR A 286 12.04 10.14 -20.14
C TYR A 286 10.88 9.21 -19.78
N ASN A 287 9.77 9.77 -19.29
CA ASN A 287 8.50 9.05 -19.23
C ASN A 287 7.66 9.47 -20.43
N VAL A 288 7.27 8.50 -21.25
CA VAL A 288 6.61 8.73 -22.53
C VAL A 288 5.26 8.01 -22.50
N SER A 289 4.17 8.79 -22.57
CA SER A 289 2.79 8.35 -22.78
C SER A 289 2.48 8.32 -24.27
N MET A 290 2.45 7.12 -24.84
CA MET A 290 2.16 6.90 -26.25
C MET A 290 0.70 7.23 -26.58
N ILE A 291 -0.22 7.07 -25.62
CA ILE A 291 -1.63 7.47 -25.74
C ILE A 291 -1.73 8.97 -26.00
N ASP A 292 -1.07 9.78 -25.17
CA ASP A 292 -1.14 11.23 -25.29
C ASP A 292 -0.42 11.73 -26.54
N LEU A 293 0.74 11.14 -26.87
CA LEU A 293 1.46 11.42 -28.11
C LEU A 293 0.63 11.10 -29.34
N SER A 294 -0.18 10.04 -29.34
CA SER A 294 -1.03 9.67 -30.49
C SER A 294 -2.04 10.75 -30.89
N ARG A 295 -2.32 11.69 -29.98
CA ARG A 295 -3.23 12.83 -30.20
C ARG A 295 -2.51 14.06 -30.77
N THR A 296 -1.20 13.99 -31.00
CA THR A 296 -0.38 15.09 -31.52
C THR A 296 0.23 14.74 -32.88
N ASP A 297 0.65 15.75 -33.65
CA ASP A 297 1.22 15.56 -34.99
C ASP A 297 2.63 14.91 -34.93
N GLU A 298 3.31 15.05 -33.80
CA GLU A 298 4.65 14.54 -33.53
C GLU A 298 4.68 13.00 -33.36
N TYR A 299 3.53 12.35 -33.14
CA TYR A 299 3.42 10.89 -33.01
C TYR A 299 4.17 10.13 -34.11
N LYS A 300 4.15 10.66 -35.34
CA LYS A 300 4.79 10.05 -36.53
C LYS A 300 6.29 9.84 -36.34
N GLU A 301 6.96 10.72 -35.58
CA GLU A 301 8.40 10.62 -35.29
C GLU A 301 8.70 9.54 -34.23
N TYR A 302 7.70 9.13 -33.45
CA TYR A 302 7.84 8.21 -32.32
C TYR A 302 7.18 6.83 -32.56
N ILE A 303 6.63 6.56 -33.74
CA ILE A 303 6.01 5.26 -34.09
C ILE A 303 6.97 4.08 -33.84
N GLY A 304 8.28 4.29 -33.99
CA GLY A 304 9.28 3.26 -33.70
C GLY A 304 9.26 2.78 -32.25
N LEU A 305 8.84 3.61 -31.29
CA LEU A 305 8.71 3.27 -29.87
C LEU A 305 7.54 2.31 -29.58
N LEU A 306 6.63 2.06 -30.54
CA LEU A 306 5.56 1.06 -30.36
C LEU A 306 6.05 -0.39 -30.44
N LYS A 307 7.28 -0.61 -30.91
CA LYS A 307 7.84 -1.95 -31.15
C LYS A 307 8.99 -2.29 -30.21
N VAL A 308 9.27 -1.43 -29.25
CA VAL A 308 10.34 -1.69 -28.27
C VAL A 308 9.86 -2.69 -27.24
N VAL A 309 10.82 -3.43 -26.70
CA VAL A 309 10.61 -4.34 -25.57
C VAL A 309 11.44 -3.88 -24.37
N LEU A 310 11.18 -4.45 -23.19
CA LEU A 310 11.93 -4.15 -21.98
C LEU A 310 13.42 -4.44 -22.21
N GLY A 311 14.28 -3.52 -21.75
CA GLY A 311 15.74 -3.62 -21.87
C GLY A 311 16.34 -3.14 -23.19
N ASP A 312 15.54 -2.89 -24.24
CA ASP A 312 16.03 -2.37 -25.53
C ASP A 312 16.73 -1.02 -25.38
N ASN A 313 17.73 -0.78 -26.23
CA ASN A 313 18.42 0.50 -26.30
C ASN A 313 17.70 1.46 -27.25
N VAL A 314 17.56 2.71 -26.79
CA VAL A 314 17.04 3.82 -27.56
C VAL A 314 18.07 4.94 -27.55
N HIS A 315 18.59 5.30 -28.71
CA HIS A 315 19.48 6.45 -28.84
C HIS A 315 18.66 7.73 -28.81
N VAL A 316 18.76 8.44 -27.69
CA VAL A 316 18.00 9.64 -27.44
C VAL A 316 18.86 10.86 -27.72
N LYS A 317 18.44 11.68 -28.69
CA LYS A 317 19.06 12.98 -28.94
C LYS A 317 18.32 14.06 -28.18
N HIS A 318 19.00 14.74 -27.27
CA HIS A 318 18.44 15.86 -26.51
C HIS A 318 18.64 17.18 -27.28
N ARG A 319 17.57 17.80 -27.77
CA ARG A 319 17.61 18.99 -28.65
C ARG A 319 18.37 20.18 -28.06
N LYS A 320 18.12 20.57 -26.80
CA LYS A 320 18.78 21.77 -26.21
C LYS A 320 20.25 21.59 -25.90
N LEU A 321 20.64 20.41 -25.41
CA LEU A 321 22.03 20.10 -25.05
C LEU A 321 22.85 19.66 -26.28
N GLY A 322 22.20 19.24 -27.36
CA GLY A 322 22.88 18.75 -28.56
C GLY A 322 23.67 17.46 -28.31
N VAL A 323 23.31 16.71 -27.27
CA VAL A 323 23.96 15.44 -26.90
C VAL A 323 23.07 14.26 -27.26
N VAL A 324 23.68 13.11 -27.50
CA VAL A 324 22.99 11.83 -27.70
C VAL A 324 23.32 10.95 -26.51
N THR A 325 22.30 10.50 -25.80
CA THR A 325 22.41 9.52 -24.70
C THR A 325 21.84 8.19 -25.15
N ASN A 326 22.37 7.09 -24.60
CA ASN A 326 21.87 5.74 -24.88
C ASN A 326 20.97 5.33 -23.72
N ALA A 327 19.68 5.62 -23.83
CA ALA A 327 18.71 5.27 -22.79
C ALA A 327 18.20 3.84 -23.01
N ARG A 328 17.82 3.16 -21.94
CA ARG A 328 17.20 1.83 -21.98
C ARG A 328 15.74 1.88 -21.60
N VAL A 329 14.93 0.99 -22.15
CA VAL A 329 13.54 0.80 -21.69
C VAL A 329 13.60 0.09 -20.33
N ILE A 330 13.38 0.82 -19.24
CA ILE A 330 13.43 0.28 -17.87
C ILE A 330 12.05 -0.09 -17.33
N LYS A 331 11.00 0.50 -17.91
CA LYS A 331 9.61 0.22 -17.60
C LYS A 331 8.75 0.42 -18.85
N MET A 332 7.71 -0.38 -19.04
CA MET A 332 6.71 -0.19 -20.10
C MET A 332 5.34 -0.74 -19.68
N THR A 333 4.29 -0.07 -20.15
CA THR A 333 2.90 -0.49 -20.02
C THR A 333 2.41 -0.91 -21.40
N TYR A 334 1.82 -2.11 -21.50
CA TYR A 334 1.40 -2.70 -22.77
C TYR A 334 -0.07 -3.10 -22.71
N ASP A 335 -0.84 -2.63 -23.69
CA ASP A 335 -2.23 -3.03 -23.88
C ASP A 335 -2.29 -4.32 -24.71
N CYS A 336 -2.76 -5.39 -24.08
CA CYS A 336 -2.91 -6.72 -24.66
C CYS A 336 -4.11 -6.85 -25.61
N ILE A 337 -5.03 -5.88 -25.61
CA ILE A 337 -6.17 -5.83 -26.53
C ILE A 337 -5.75 -5.21 -27.86
N THR A 338 -5.12 -4.03 -27.81
CA THR A 338 -4.65 -3.33 -29.03
C THR A 338 -3.26 -3.76 -29.50
N GLU A 339 -2.56 -4.55 -28.68
CA GLU A 339 -1.21 -5.08 -28.92
C GLU A 339 -0.17 -3.95 -29.10
N LYS A 340 -0.26 -2.91 -28.27
CA LYS A 340 0.57 -1.69 -28.37
C LYS A 340 1.14 -1.26 -27.02
N VAL A 341 2.31 -0.62 -27.09
CA VAL A 341 2.90 0.10 -25.96
C VAL A 341 2.10 1.37 -25.70
N GLU A 342 1.61 1.54 -24.48
CA GLU A 342 0.86 2.71 -24.03
C GLU A 342 1.71 3.69 -23.24
N GLY A 343 2.65 3.17 -22.46
CA GLY A 343 3.59 3.95 -21.66
C GLY A 343 4.97 3.32 -21.67
N LEU A 344 6.02 4.14 -21.61
CA LEU A 344 7.39 3.67 -21.52
C LEU A 344 8.26 4.66 -20.74
N THR A 345 9.18 4.13 -19.94
CA THR A 345 10.23 4.90 -19.27
C THR A 345 11.56 4.54 -19.89
N LEU A 346 12.22 5.53 -20.49
CA LEU A 346 13.58 5.44 -20.99
C LEU A 346 14.52 6.06 -19.97
N GLY A 347 15.60 5.39 -19.62
CA GLY A 347 16.62 5.98 -18.76
C GLY A 347 17.85 5.12 -18.67
N ASP A 348 18.83 5.61 -17.92
CA ASP A 348 19.93 4.77 -17.49
C ASP A 348 19.40 3.82 -16.43
N TYR A 349 19.37 2.53 -16.74
CA TYR A 349 19.19 1.52 -15.72
C TYR A 349 20.46 1.46 -14.88
N GLU A 350 20.52 2.27 -13.84
CA GLU A 350 21.41 1.96 -12.73
C GLU A 350 20.73 0.86 -11.92
N SER A 351 21.46 -0.21 -11.62
CA SER A 351 21.09 -1.28 -10.67
C SER A 351 20.83 -0.77 -9.23
N SER A 352 20.68 0.53 -9.04
CA SER A 352 20.58 1.27 -7.80
C SER A 352 19.14 1.74 -7.55
N TYR A 353 18.19 0.80 -7.48
CA TYR A 353 16.94 1.04 -6.75
C TYR A 353 16.61 -0.02 -5.70
N ILE A 354 17.47 -1.03 -5.50
CA ILE A 354 17.40 -1.96 -4.35
C ILE A 354 18.72 -2.06 -3.54
N ASN A 355 19.89 -1.58 -4.02
CA ASN A 355 21.16 -1.94 -3.35
C ASN A 355 21.98 -0.87 -2.61
N ASP A 356 21.59 0.42 -2.59
CA ASP A 356 22.31 1.42 -1.78
C ASP A 356 21.63 1.78 -0.45
N THR A 357 20.38 1.34 -0.24
CA THR A 357 19.72 1.47 1.07
C THR A 357 19.79 0.17 1.86
N THR A 358 20.05 -0.97 1.22
CA THR A 358 20.02 -2.30 1.86
C THR A 358 21.38 -2.80 2.32
N SER A 359 22.52 -2.31 1.82
CA SER A 359 23.84 -2.68 2.37
C SER A 359 24.20 -1.93 3.66
N ILE A 360 23.71 -0.69 3.80
CA ILE A 360 23.79 0.08 5.04
C ILE A 360 22.72 -0.42 6.03
N ILE A 361 21.54 -0.82 5.56
CA ILE A 361 20.50 -1.37 6.44
C ILE A 361 20.76 -2.85 6.78
N SER A 362 21.32 -3.72 5.93
CA SER A 362 21.65 -5.11 6.30
C SER A 362 22.80 -5.17 7.31
N SER A 363 23.74 -4.22 7.24
CA SER A 363 24.75 -3.99 8.28
C SER A 363 24.14 -3.50 9.61
N VAL A 364 22.95 -2.88 9.57
CA VAL A 364 22.21 -2.36 10.74
C VAL A 364 21.11 -3.32 11.23
N THR A 365 20.56 -4.18 10.36
CA THR A 365 19.47 -5.12 10.66
C THR A 365 20.02 -6.49 11.08
N ASN A 366 21.21 -6.88 10.62
CA ASN A 366 21.97 -7.97 11.25
C ASN A 366 22.45 -7.61 12.68
N ALA A 367 22.37 -6.34 13.07
CA ALA A 367 22.57 -5.90 14.45
C ALA A 367 21.26 -5.95 15.29
N ILE A 368 20.11 -6.26 14.70
CA ILE A 368 18.80 -6.28 15.37
C ILE A 368 18.02 -7.52 14.93
N SER A 369 18.34 -8.69 15.51
CA SER A 369 17.40 -9.82 15.57
C SER A 369 16.82 -9.94 16.99
N PRO A 370 15.53 -10.29 17.15
CA PRO A 370 14.85 -10.33 18.43
C PRO A 370 15.17 -11.65 19.14
N GLY A 371 16.13 -11.59 20.05
CA GLY A 371 16.61 -12.74 20.80
C GLY A 371 17.89 -12.40 21.54
N GLY A 372 17.79 -11.51 22.53
CA GLY A 372 18.93 -11.01 23.26
C GLY A 372 19.67 -12.11 24.02
N THR A 373 20.85 -12.54 23.53
CA THR A 373 21.98 -12.95 24.39
C THR A 373 23.38 -13.04 23.72
N VAL A 374 23.66 -12.55 22.50
CA VAL A 374 25.02 -12.78 21.90
C VAL A 374 25.63 -11.60 21.13
N ILE A 375 25.58 -10.39 21.69
CA ILE A 375 26.35 -9.23 21.15
C ILE A 375 27.35 -8.66 22.18
N ALA A 376 27.20 -8.96 23.47
CA ALA A 376 28.13 -8.49 24.51
C ALA A 376 29.52 -9.17 24.45
N GLU A 377 29.62 -10.44 24.04
CA GLU A 377 30.91 -11.16 23.98
C GLU A 377 31.72 -10.88 22.71
N LYS A 378 31.07 -10.64 21.56
CA LYS A 378 31.78 -10.27 20.31
C LYS A 378 32.29 -8.82 20.34
N ILE A 379 31.52 -7.88 20.90
CA ILE A 379 31.99 -6.50 21.08
C ILE A 379 33.14 -6.45 22.10
N LYS A 380 33.08 -7.25 23.17
CA LYS A 380 34.20 -7.38 24.11
C LYS A 380 35.44 -8.02 23.46
N GLY A 381 35.27 -9.03 22.61
CA GLY A 381 36.36 -9.66 21.85
C GLY A 381 37.03 -8.73 20.84
N VAL A 382 36.26 -7.88 20.13
CA VAL A 382 36.81 -6.88 19.18
C VAL A 382 37.48 -5.71 19.92
N ILE A 383 36.92 -5.26 21.04
CA ILE A 383 37.54 -4.23 21.91
C ILE A 383 38.80 -4.77 22.58
N ASP A 384 38.80 -6.03 23.04
CA ASP A 384 39.98 -6.69 23.59
C ASP A 384 41.03 -6.94 22.50
N LEU A 385 40.65 -7.26 21.25
CA LEU A 385 41.58 -7.44 20.14
C LEU A 385 42.18 -6.11 19.67
N LEU A 386 41.40 -5.03 19.63
CA LEU A 386 41.87 -3.67 19.33
C LEU A 386 42.81 -3.14 20.44
N ASN A 387 42.44 -3.32 21.71
CA ASN A 387 43.29 -2.98 22.87
C ASN A 387 44.54 -3.88 22.96
N THR A 388 44.45 -5.15 22.56
CA THR A 388 45.59 -6.08 22.52
C THR A 388 46.53 -5.76 21.36
N SER A 389 46.02 -5.31 20.20
CA SER A 389 46.87 -4.83 19.10
C SER A 389 47.60 -3.52 19.46
N LEU A 390 46.95 -2.63 20.23
CA LEU A 390 47.53 -1.40 20.76
C LEU A 390 48.56 -1.66 21.88
N ARG A 391 48.40 -2.73 22.67
CA ARG A 391 49.41 -3.15 23.68
C ARG A 391 50.57 -3.96 23.07
N ALA A 392 50.33 -4.77 22.04
CA ALA A 392 51.34 -5.63 21.44
C ALA A 392 52.37 -4.86 20.59
N GLN A 393 52.03 -3.67 20.08
CA GLN A 393 52.99 -2.76 19.42
C GLN A 393 53.69 -1.79 20.38
N LYS A 394 53.58 -1.99 21.70
CA LYS A 394 54.34 -1.23 22.70
C LYS A 394 55.67 -1.88 23.08
N ASP A 395 55.87 -3.18 22.81
CA ASP A 395 57.00 -3.95 23.35
C ASP A 395 58.04 -4.48 22.34
N ILE A 396 58.07 -3.97 21.10
CA ILE A 396 59.23 -4.18 20.23
C ILE A 396 59.62 -2.86 19.56
N ALA A 397 60.87 -2.45 19.84
CA ALA A 397 61.65 -1.37 19.24
C ALA A 397 61.51 0.05 19.83
N LYS A 398 62.62 0.46 20.47
CA LYS A 398 62.96 1.83 20.85
C LYS A 398 63.22 2.70 19.61
N LYS A 399 62.42 3.75 19.42
CA LYS A 399 62.74 5.21 19.34
C LYS A 399 61.85 5.95 18.32
N GLN A 400 60.96 6.78 18.86
CA GLN A 400 60.18 7.93 18.34
C GLN A 400 59.84 7.98 16.85
N ASP A 401 58.53 8.08 16.52
CA ASP A 401 58.11 8.63 15.21
C ASP A 401 56.63 9.09 15.05
N VAL A 402 55.99 9.68 16.06
CA VAL A 402 54.68 10.34 15.85
C VAL A 402 54.52 11.57 16.72
N ARG A 403 54.01 12.68 16.17
CA ARG A 403 53.59 13.91 16.89
C ARG A 403 52.46 13.59 17.89
N ALA A 404 52.79 12.96 19.01
CA ALA A 404 51.91 12.75 20.14
C ALA A 404 52.20 13.82 21.21
N ILE A 405 51.25 14.72 21.49
CA ILE A 405 51.34 15.67 22.60
C ILE A 405 50.34 15.23 23.66
N LEU A 406 50.83 14.91 24.85
CA LEU A 406 50.03 14.58 26.02
C LEU A 406 50.06 15.75 27.00
N PHE A 407 48.88 16.26 27.34
CA PHE A 407 48.67 17.18 28.45
C PHE A 407 47.92 16.42 29.53
N GLU A 408 48.48 16.27 30.72
CA GLU A 408 47.81 15.59 31.83
C GLU A 408 48.01 16.32 33.16
N ASP A 409 46.99 16.24 34.00
CA ASP A 409 46.97 16.69 35.38
C ASP A 409 46.52 15.50 36.25
N LEU A 410 47.43 15.06 37.13
CA LEU A 410 47.27 13.87 37.96
C LEU A 410 46.80 14.20 39.38
N ASP A 411 46.62 15.47 39.73
CA ASP A 411 46.13 15.87 41.05
C ASP A 411 44.60 15.81 41.10
N GLU A 412 44.03 14.83 41.81
CA GLU A 412 42.58 14.60 41.89
C GLU A 412 41.80 15.78 42.49
N GLU A 413 42.46 16.64 43.28
CA GLU A 413 41.86 17.84 43.88
C GLU A 413 41.92 19.06 42.94
N SER A 414 42.58 18.93 41.79
CA SER A 414 42.70 19.99 40.78
C SER A 414 41.44 20.14 39.94
N SER A 415 41.02 21.39 39.69
CA SER A 415 39.91 21.69 38.77
C SER A 415 40.21 21.33 37.32
N THR A 416 41.49 21.11 36.98
CA THR A 416 41.98 20.68 35.66
C THR A 416 42.33 19.20 35.59
N PHE A 417 42.09 18.41 36.64
CA PHE A 417 42.32 16.97 36.65
C PHE A 417 41.75 16.29 35.39
N GLY A 418 42.61 15.57 34.68
CA GLY A 418 42.29 14.96 33.39
C GLY A 418 43.47 14.93 32.45
N ALA A 419 43.26 14.34 31.26
CA ALA A 419 44.26 14.32 30.21
C ALA A 419 43.69 14.53 28.81
N LEU A 420 44.48 15.16 27.95
CA LEU A 420 44.27 15.40 26.52
C LEU A 420 45.47 14.86 25.75
N CYS A 421 45.23 13.95 24.83
CA CYS A 421 46.24 13.42 23.91
C CYS A 421 45.91 13.83 22.47
N ILE A 422 46.91 14.31 21.73
CA ILE A 422 46.81 14.67 20.31
C ILE A 422 47.84 13.84 19.56
N GLY A 423 47.42 13.00 18.62
CA GLY A 423 48.31 12.14 17.82
C GLY A 423 47.79 11.90 16.40
N THR A 424 48.49 11.07 15.60
CA THR A 424 48.06 10.72 14.22
C THR A 424 46.73 9.98 14.17
N GLN A 425 46.29 9.42 15.29
CA GLN A 425 45.03 8.69 15.39
C GLN A 425 43.86 9.56 15.88
N GLY A 426 44.09 10.84 16.18
CA GLY A 426 43.05 11.79 16.58
C GLY A 426 43.31 12.50 17.91
N ILE A 427 42.22 13.07 18.45
CA ILE A 427 42.19 13.72 19.76
C ILE A 427 41.44 12.82 20.74
N GLN A 428 42.07 12.56 21.89
CA GLN A 428 41.51 11.76 22.97
C GLN A 428 41.48 12.59 24.25
N ILE A 429 40.39 12.48 25.00
CA ILE A 429 40.23 13.14 26.30
C ILE A 429 39.83 12.12 27.37
N SER A 430 40.28 12.34 28.60
CA SER A 430 39.87 11.53 29.74
C SER A 430 39.82 12.34 31.03
N LYS A 431 38.87 11.96 31.91
CA LYS A 431 38.77 12.42 33.30
C LYS A 431 38.86 11.27 34.32
N LYS A 432 39.17 10.05 33.88
CA LYS A 432 39.16 8.86 34.73
C LYS A 432 40.41 8.03 34.52
N ARG A 433 41.04 7.58 35.60
CA ARG A 433 42.16 6.63 35.57
C ARG A 433 41.64 5.18 35.48
N ASN A 434 42.48 4.28 34.99
CA ASN A 434 42.19 2.85 35.02
C ASN A 434 42.26 2.31 36.46
N GLU A 435 41.75 1.10 36.71
CA GLU A 435 41.65 0.53 38.08
C GLU A 435 42.99 0.35 38.79
N THR A 436 44.09 0.32 38.02
CA THR A 436 45.46 0.18 38.53
C THR A 436 46.20 1.51 38.67
N ASP A 437 45.55 2.62 38.33
CA ASP A 437 46.12 3.97 38.30
C ASP A 437 47.42 4.09 37.48
N THR A 438 47.53 3.35 36.37
CA THR A 438 48.72 3.32 35.50
C THR A 438 48.55 4.06 34.19
N ASP A 439 47.31 4.29 33.76
CA ASP A 439 46.94 4.93 32.49
C ASP A 439 45.56 5.57 32.61
N TRP A 440 45.23 6.48 31.70
CA TRP A 440 43.90 7.06 31.60
C TRP A 440 42.93 6.10 30.90
N LYS A 441 41.66 6.10 31.32
CA LYS A 441 40.57 5.46 30.56
C LYS A 441 40.23 6.39 29.40
N TRP A 442 40.89 6.20 28.26
CA TRP A 442 40.72 7.04 27.08
C TRP A 442 39.37 6.80 26.41
N GLY A 443 38.64 7.89 26.13
CA GLY A 443 37.58 7.91 25.13
C GLY A 443 38.13 8.55 23.86
N THR A 444 37.90 7.93 22.70
CA THR A 444 38.07 8.65 21.44
C THR A 444 37.10 9.82 21.44
N ALA A 445 37.53 10.98 20.95
CA ALA A 445 36.64 12.13 20.79
C ALA A 445 36.52 12.54 19.32
N ILE A 446 37.65 12.60 18.61
CA ILE A 446 37.71 13.02 17.20
C ILE A 446 38.81 12.23 16.50
N ASN A 447 38.49 11.52 15.41
CA ASN A 447 39.47 10.90 14.52
C ASN A 447 39.35 11.46 13.09
N PHE A 448 40.06 10.88 12.12
CA PHE A 448 40.03 11.36 10.72
C PHE A 448 38.70 11.06 9.99
N GLU A 449 37.84 10.21 10.56
CA GLU A 449 36.58 9.76 9.94
C GLU A 449 35.37 10.53 10.51
N SER A 450 35.31 10.74 11.83
CA SER A 450 34.15 11.35 12.50
C SER A 450 34.42 11.80 13.94
N ILE A 451 33.40 12.43 14.56
CA ILE A 451 33.33 12.68 16.01
C ILE A 451 32.62 11.48 16.64
N VAL A 452 33.36 10.65 17.36
CA VAL A 452 32.83 9.52 18.14
C VAL A 452 33.12 9.85 19.58
N ALA A 453 32.10 10.21 20.38
CA ALA A 453 32.27 10.64 21.76
C ALA A 453 31.09 10.19 22.63
N ASP A 454 31.37 9.89 23.91
CA ASP A 454 30.32 9.56 24.90
C ASP A 454 29.40 10.78 25.18
N TYR A 455 29.96 11.99 25.11
CA TYR A 455 29.24 13.25 25.31
C TYR A 455 29.78 14.34 24.37
N ILE A 456 28.88 15.11 23.76
CA ILE A 456 29.18 16.36 23.05
C ILE A 456 28.53 17.50 23.82
N ILE A 457 29.34 18.35 24.43
CA ILE A 457 28.88 19.57 25.13
C ILE A 457 29.27 20.75 24.25
N THR A 458 28.29 21.33 23.58
CA THR A 458 28.45 22.46 22.65
C THR A 458 27.25 23.39 22.79
N GLY A 459 27.29 24.57 22.15
CA GLY A 459 26.14 25.46 22.08
C GLY A 459 25.12 24.96 21.05
N ILE A 460 25.34 25.29 19.77
CA ILE A 460 24.41 24.93 18.68
C ILE A 460 25.08 23.92 17.74
N LEU A 461 24.48 22.74 17.61
CA LEU A 461 24.81 21.76 16.58
C LEU A 461 23.88 21.97 15.37
N SER A 462 24.40 22.43 14.24
CA SER A 462 23.58 22.83 13.09
C SER A 462 24.06 22.24 11.77
N ASP A 463 23.12 22.05 10.84
CA ASP A 463 23.44 21.80 9.43
C ASP A 463 24.21 22.98 8.80
N ARG A 464 24.87 22.73 7.66
CA ARG A 464 25.69 23.76 6.99
C ARG A 464 24.91 25.03 6.64
N LYS A 465 23.57 24.95 6.48
CA LYS A 465 22.73 26.07 6.07
C LYS A 465 21.97 26.75 7.21
N GLY A 466 22.07 26.26 8.46
CA GLY A 466 21.35 26.83 9.60
C GLY A 466 19.84 26.56 9.61
N ASN A 467 19.33 25.67 8.75
CA ASN A 467 17.90 25.35 8.65
C ASN A 467 17.48 24.30 9.68
N SER A 468 18.43 23.53 10.21
CA SER A 468 18.16 22.51 11.22
C SER A 468 19.28 22.55 12.25
N TYR A 469 18.89 22.64 13.51
CA TYR A 469 19.82 22.75 14.61
C TYR A 469 19.27 22.18 15.90
N TRP A 470 20.20 21.72 16.75
CA TRP A 470 19.96 21.42 18.15
C TRP A 470 20.69 22.46 18.99
N ASP A 471 19.92 23.29 19.68
CA ASP A 471 20.40 24.18 20.73
C ASP A 471 20.52 23.35 22.02
N MET A 472 21.75 22.94 22.35
CA MET A 472 22.01 22.08 23.51
C MET A 472 22.05 22.86 24.84
N ASP A 473 22.15 24.18 24.78
CA ASP A 473 22.01 25.05 25.97
C ASP A 473 20.55 25.19 26.39
N ARG A 474 19.62 25.22 25.42
CA ARG A 474 18.17 25.33 25.66
C ARG A 474 17.43 23.99 25.62
N GLY A 475 18.03 22.96 25.04
CA GLY A 475 17.38 21.67 24.80
C GLY A 475 16.35 21.72 23.65
N GLU A 476 16.51 22.63 22.70
CA GLU A 476 15.57 22.82 21.59
C GLU A 476 16.07 22.16 20.30
N LEU A 477 15.24 21.30 19.72
CA LEU A 477 15.45 20.75 18.37
C LEU A 477 14.58 21.50 17.37
N VAL A 478 15.20 22.18 16.41
CA VAL A 478 14.52 22.88 15.31
C VAL A 478 14.92 22.21 14.00
N THR A 479 13.94 21.72 13.24
CA THR A 479 14.17 21.08 11.95
C THR A 479 13.16 21.53 10.91
N ARG A 480 13.63 21.70 9.67
CA ARG A 480 12.77 22.04 8.52
C ARG A 480 12.07 20.81 7.95
N TYR A 481 12.71 19.64 8.04
CA TYR A 481 12.16 18.37 7.56
C TYR A 481 12.64 17.25 8.48
N MET A 482 11.68 16.52 9.08
CA MET A 482 11.95 15.38 9.93
C MET A 482 11.29 14.14 9.31
N LYS A 483 12.10 13.14 8.95
CA LYS A 483 11.63 11.79 8.65
C LYS A 483 12.00 10.92 9.84
N ALA A 484 11.01 10.40 10.56
CA ALA A 484 11.20 9.53 11.70
C ALA A 484 10.39 8.24 11.52
N THR A 485 11.00 7.10 11.77
CA THR A 485 10.34 5.78 11.81
C THR A 485 10.11 5.44 13.28
N ASP A 486 8.92 4.94 13.63
CA ASP A 486 8.53 4.57 15.01
C ASP A 486 8.69 5.68 16.07
N ALA A 487 8.37 6.93 15.69
CA ALA A 487 8.48 8.07 16.61
C ALA A 487 7.40 8.04 17.71
N GLU A 488 7.81 7.85 18.96
CA GLU A 488 6.95 8.01 20.14
C GLU A 488 7.10 9.42 20.74
N PHE A 489 6.01 10.18 20.79
CA PHE A 489 5.98 11.50 21.42
C PHE A 489 5.22 11.42 22.76
N SER A 490 5.94 11.49 23.88
CA SER A 490 5.32 11.60 25.21
C SER A 490 5.04 13.07 25.58
N GLY A 491 3.81 13.40 26.03
CA GLY A 491 3.46 14.73 26.53
C GLY A 491 2.32 15.41 25.78
N THR A 492 2.25 16.75 25.83
CA THR A 492 1.24 17.54 25.09
C THR A 492 1.84 18.13 23.83
N VAL A 493 1.35 17.70 22.66
CA VAL A 493 1.63 18.38 21.39
C VAL A 493 0.75 19.63 21.32
N LYS A 494 1.30 20.82 21.60
CA LYS A 494 0.60 22.12 21.53
C LYS A 494 1.02 22.87 20.27
N GLY A 495 0.06 23.26 19.42
CA GLY A 495 0.32 24.03 18.19
C GLY A 495 -0.03 23.32 16.87
N SER A 496 -0.82 22.25 16.94
CA SER A 496 -1.20 21.33 15.86
C SER A 496 -2.07 21.95 14.76
N LYS A 497 -1.59 22.97 14.05
CA LYS A 497 -2.08 23.17 12.69
C LYS A 497 -1.28 22.25 11.78
N ILE A 498 -1.79 21.03 11.56
CA ILE A 498 -1.37 20.20 10.42
C ILE A 498 -1.98 20.88 9.18
N GLU A 499 -1.28 21.87 8.61
CA GLU A 499 -1.69 22.51 7.35
C GLU A 499 -1.31 21.59 6.18
N GLY A 500 -2.29 20.88 5.61
CA GLY A 500 -2.12 20.16 4.36
C GLY A 500 -1.53 18.75 4.46
N GLY A 501 -1.84 18.00 5.52
CA GLY A 501 -1.46 16.58 5.65
C GLY A 501 -2.63 15.70 6.11
N GLU A 502 -2.71 14.50 5.55
CA GLU A 502 -3.63 13.43 5.94
C GLU A 502 -3.01 12.60 7.08
N ILE A 503 -3.76 12.31 8.14
CA ILE A 503 -3.36 11.31 9.14
C ILE A 503 -3.76 9.94 8.59
N ASN A 504 -2.88 9.32 7.80
CA ASN A 504 -3.05 7.96 7.30
C ASN A 504 -2.69 6.94 8.39
N GLY A 505 -3.52 6.87 9.42
CA GLY A 505 -3.43 5.89 10.50
C GLY A 505 -4.80 5.25 10.73
N SER A 506 -4.87 3.93 10.71
CA SER A 506 -6.11 3.13 10.73
C SER A 506 -7.02 3.35 11.95
N SER A 507 -6.56 4.03 13.01
CA SER A 507 -7.39 4.34 14.18
C SER A 507 -6.85 5.50 15.01
N ILE A 508 -7.76 6.31 15.58
CA ILE A 508 -7.49 7.19 16.72
C ILE A 508 -8.13 6.53 17.94
N SER A 509 -7.33 5.88 18.78
CA SER A 509 -7.80 5.23 20.02
C SER A 509 -7.45 6.06 21.25
N THR A 510 -8.42 6.28 22.13
CA THR A 510 -8.23 6.99 23.40
C THR A 510 -9.13 6.38 24.46
N ASN A 511 -8.67 6.41 25.72
CA ASN A 511 -9.46 6.05 26.90
C ASN A 511 -10.22 7.24 27.51
N LYS A 512 -10.22 8.40 26.83
CA LYS A 512 -10.86 9.66 27.21
C LYS A 512 -11.67 10.26 26.05
N ASP A 513 -12.48 11.26 26.36
CA ASP A 513 -13.30 11.97 25.37
C ASP A 513 -12.48 12.60 24.24
N ILE A 514 -12.94 12.40 22.99
CA ILE A 514 -12.51 13.15 21.82
C ILE A 514 -13.43 14.37 21.67
N THR A 515 -12.88 15.58 21.80
CA THR A 515 -13.64 16.83 21.61
C THR A 515 -13.32 17.44 20.25
N ILE A 516 -14.34 17.64 19.41
CA ILE A 516 -14.20 18.22 18.07
C ILE A 516 -14.89 19.57 18.04
N GLY A 517 -14.14 20.63 17.71
CA GLY A 517 -14.58 22.01 17.89
C GLY A 517 -15.65 22.52 16.90
N ARG A 518 -15.80 21.88 15.73
CA ARG A 518 -16.78 22.31 14.72
C ARG A 518 -17.53 21.13 14.11
N ASN A 519 -16.97 20.47 13.10
CA ASN A 519 -17.65 19.38 12.38
C ASN A 519 -16.71 18.19 12.22
N ILE A 520 -17.30 16.99 12.16
CA ILE A 520 -16.70 15.79 11.57
C ILE A 520 -17.23 15.71 10.14
N TYR A 521 -16.35 15.63 9.15
CA TYR A 521 -16.74 15.48 7.74
C TYR A 521 -16.32 14.09 7.25
N PHE A 522 -17.30 13.29 6.87
CA PHE A 522 -17.09 11.99 6.23
C PHE A 522 -17.28 12.17 4.72
N ALA A 523 -16.27 11.85 3.92
CA ALA A 523 -16.29 11.99 2.46
C ALA A 523 -15.58 10.84 1.77
N GLY A 524 -16.15 10.37 0.65
CA GLY A 524 -15.76 9.15 -0.04
C GLY A 524 -16.94 8.23 -0.37
N ASN A 525 -16.71 7.23 -1.22
CA ASN A 525 -17.70 6.19 -1.54
C ASN A 525 -17.51 5.02 -0.56
N GLY A 526 -18.46 4.80 0.35
CA GLY A 526 -18.42 3.70 1.33
C GLY A 526 -19.46 3.84 2.44
N ASP A 527 -19.61 2.79 3.24
CA ASP A 527 -20.50 2.77 4.41
C ASP A 527 -19.86 3.50 5.60
N TYR A 528 -20.49 4.58 6.05
CA TYR A 528 -20.09 5.29 7.26
C TYR A 528 -20.90 4.79 8.45
N ALA A 529 -20.26 4.05 9.36
CA ALA A 529 -20.90 3.55 10.56
C ALA A 529 -20.25 4.13 11.83
N ALA A 530 -21.06 4.73 12.70
CA ALA A 530 -20.69 5.02 14.08
C ALA A 530 -21.16 3.85 14.96
N ILE A 531 -20.28 2.87 15.21
CA ILE A 531 -20.61 1.72 16.07
C ILE A 531 -20.51 2.15 17.53
N MET A 532 -21.64 2.18 18.21
CA MET A 532 -21.75 2.57 19.61
C MET A 532 -21.84 1.33 20.52
N GLY A 533 -20.98 1.26 21.54
CA GLY A 533 -21.02 0.20 22.54
C GLY A 533 -22.23 0.30 23.48
N GLY A 534 -22.40 -0.71 24.35
CA GLY A 534 -23.50 -0.74 25.33
C GLY A 534 -23.46 0.48 26.28
N ASN A 535 -24.61 1.13 26.46
CA ASN A 535 -24.82 2.38 27.23
C ASN A 535 -24.31 3.69 26.59
N THR A 536 -23.93 3.70 25.31
CA THR A 536 -23.65 4.95 24.59
C THR A 536 -24.94 5.59 24.07
N VAL A 537 -25.08 6.91 24.23
CA VAL A 537 -26.23 7.69 23.75
C VAL A 537 -25.76 8.70 22.72
N LEU A 538 -26.19 8.57 21.46
CA LEU A 538 -26.07 9.66 20.47
C LEU A 538 -27.09 10.74 20.82
N ARG A 539 -26.64 11.80 21.52
CA ARG A 539 -27.51 12.91 21.93
C ARG A 539 -27.19 14.17 21.12
N PHE A 540 -28.11 14.57 20.25
CA PHE A 540 -28.06 15.87 19.58
C PHE A 540 -28.50 16.96 20.56
N LEU A 541 -27.55 17.55 21.27
CA LEU A 541 -27.77 18.68 22.16
C LEU A 541 -27.59 19.98 21.37
N SER A 542 -28.68 20.58 20.89
CA SER A 542 -28.64 21.99 20.47
C SER A 542 -29.85 22.75 20.99
N SER A 543 -29.63 24.03 21.28
CA SER A 543 -30.65 24.95 21.75
C SER A 543 -31.55 25.39 20.59
N ASN A 544 -32.79 24.85 20.56
CA ASN A 544 -34.01 25.52 20.09
C ASN A 544 -34.21 25.78 18.57
N PRO A 545 -35.11 25.05 17.86
CA PRO A 545 -35.41 23.62 17.90
C PRO A 545 -34.52 22.84 16.91
N PRO A 546 -34.11 21.60 17.22
CA PRO A 546 -33.30 20.78 16.30
C PRO A 546 -34.19 20.19 15.20
N THR A 547 -34.01 20.62 13.96
CA THR A 547 -34.42 19.83 12.80
C THR A 547 -33.27 18.91 12.43
N THR A 548 -33.46 17.60 12.63
CA THR A 548 -32.59 16.59 12.02
C THR A 548 -33.36 15.99 10.85
N SER A 549 -32.86 16.20 9.63
CA SER A 549 -33.35 15.54 8.43
C SER A 549 -32.36 14.44 8.08
N VAL A 550 -32.84 13.21 7.95
CA VAL A 550 -32.09 12.13 7.30
C VAL A 550 -32.80 11.93 5.98
N ASP A 551 -32.15 12.33 4.89
CA ASP A 551 -32.67 12.21 3.53
C ASP A 551 -31.91 11.09 2.82
N GLY A 552 -32.62 10.03 2.41
CA GLY A 552 -32.02 8.86 1.78
C GLY A 552 -33.08 7.84 1.37
N THR A 553 -32.82 7.08 0.30
CA THR A 553 -33.74 6.07 -0.24
C THR A 553 -33.93 4.85 0.68
N ASN A 554 -33.00 4.58 1.60
CA ASN A 554 -33.02 3.43 2.52
C ASN A 554 -32.59 3.82 3.94
N ILE A 555 -33.49 4.42 4.73
CA ILE A 555 -33.24 4.73 6.14
C ILE A 555 -33.83 3.62 7.01
N GLN A 556 -32.98 2.90 7.74
CA GLN A 556 -33.40 1.84 8.67
C GLN A 556 -33.14 2.26 10.12
N LEU A 557 -34.17 2.17 10.97
CA LEU A 557 -34.04 2.27 12.42
C LEU A 557 -34.22 0.87 13.01
N LEU A 558 -33.15 0.28 13.53
CA LEU A 558 -33.15 -1.05 14.15
C LEU A 558 -32.91 -0.90 15.66
N ALA A 559 -33.80 -1.44 16.47
CA ALA A 559 -33.59 -1.55 17.91
C ALA A 559 -33.97 -2.96 18.38
N SER A 560 -33.10 -3.58 19.18
CA SER A 560 -33.28 -4.96 19.65
C SER A 560 -34.42 -5.12 20.67
N ASN A 561 -35.05 -4.03 21.11
CA ASN A 561 -36.10 -4.06 22.12
C ASN A 561 -37.33 -3.23 21.72
N HIS A 562 -37.17 -1.92 21.55
CA HIS A 562 -38.30 -1.03 21.28
C HIS A 562 -37.86 0.25 20.54
N ILE A 563 -38.64 0.68 19.55
CA ILE A 563 -38.52 1.98 18.91
C ILE A 563 -39.72 2.82 19.33
N PHE A 564 -39.49 3.84 20.16
CA PHE A 564 -40.55 4.76 20.59
C PHE A 564 -40.61 5.96 19.65
N LEU A 565 -41.65 6.03 18.82
CA LEU A 565 -41.93 7.17 17.95
C LEU A 565 -43.07 7.99 18.56
N SER A 566 -42.77 9.10 19.21
CA SER A 566 -43.78 10.03 19.72
C SER A 566 -43.76 11.33 18.91
N GLY A 567 -44.80 11.52 18.11
CA GLY A 567 -45.03 12.75 17.36
C GLY A 567 -46.52 13.04 17.28
N SER A 568 -46.89 14.30 17.07
CA SER A 568 -48.30 14.68 16.85
C SER A 568 -48.89 14.09 15.56
N SER A 569 -48.04 13.59 14.66
CA SER A 569 -48.40 12.92 13.41
C SER A 569 -47.30 11.94 13.00
N ILE A 570 -47.69 10.71 12.65
CA ILE A 570 -46.84 9.72 11.97
C ILE A 570 -47.51 9.45 10.61
N SER A 571 -46.79 9.69 9.51
CA SER A 571 -47.27 9.42 8.15
C SER A 571 -46.40 8.36 7.50
N SER A 572 -47.00 7.27 7.04
CA SER A 572 -46.33 6.27 6.22
C SER A 572 -47.06 6.16 4.88
N SER A 573 -46.32 6.06 3.79
CA SER A 573 -46.88 5.82 2.45
C SER A 573 -47.29 4.36 2.25
N VAL A 574 -46.83 3.44 3.12
CA VAL A 574 -47.14 2.00 3.08
C VAL A 574 -47.59 1.48 4.45
N PRO A 575 -48.38 0.39 4.51
CA PRO A 575 -48.79 -0.21 5.78
C PRO A 575 -47.61 -0.67 6.62
N ILE A 576 -47.66 -0.41 7.93
CA ILE A 576 -46.73 -0.99 8.90
C ILE A 576 -47.21 -2.41 9.20
N ASN A 577 -46.52 -3.42 8.64
CA ASN A 577 -46.84 -4.82 8.90
C ASN A 577 -46.20 -5.31 10.21
N VAL A 578 -47.00 -5.92 11.08
CA VAL A 578 -46.54 -6.55 12.32
C VAL A 578 -46.77 -8.06 12.21
N GLY A 579 -45.75 -8.88 12.49
CA GLY A 579 -45.87 -10.34 12.48
C GLY A 579 -46.92 -10.81 13.51
N SER A 580 -47.85 -11.67 13.09
CA SER A 580 -48.99 -12.13 13.90
C SER A 580 -49.05 -13.66 14.07
N ASP A 581 -47.92 -14.35 13.85
CA ASP A 581 -47.77 -15.81 13.94
C ASP A 581 -48.06 -16.33 15.37
N ILE A 582 -48.65 -17.53 15.48
CA ILE A 582 -48.98 -18.16 16.78
C ILE A 582 -47.76 -18.35 17.68
N ARG A 583 -46.57 -18.56 17.10
CA ARG A 583 -45.30 -18.71 17.83
C ARG A 583 -44.88 -17.45 18.58
N LEU A 584 -45.45 -16.29 18.22
CA LEU A 584 -45.19 -15.00 18.86
C LEU A 584 -46.12 -14.74 20.07
N LYS A 585 -47.06 -15.64 20.38
CA LYS A 585 -48.16 -15.41 21.33
C LYS A 585 -48.25 -16.52 22.38
N LYS A 586 -48.75 -16.19 23.57
CA LYS A 586 -49.07 -17.13 24.67
C LYS A 586 -50.44 -16.75 25.27
N ASN A 587 -51.14 -17.69 25.91
CA ASN A 587 -52.48 -17.50 26.49
C ASN A 587 -53.51 -17.00 25.46
N ILE A 588 -53.73 -17.80 24.40
CA ILE A 588 -54.61 -17.43 23.27
C ILE A 588 -56.00 -18.00 23.54
N ASP A 589 -56.94 -17.13 23.87
CA ASP A 589 -58.35 -17.48 24.09
C ASP A 589 -59.24 -16.73 23.11
N ASP A 590 -60.31 -17.38 22.63
CA ASP A 590 -61.33 -16.74 21.82
C ASP A 590 -62.11 -15.74 22.67
N ILE A 591 -62.23 -14.50 22.19
CA ILE A 591 -62.99 -13.44 22.86
C ILE A 591 -64.05 -12.86 21.94
N ASP A 592 -65.23 -12.64 22.51
CA ASP A 592 -66.34 -11.98 21.84
C ASP A 592 -66.45 -10.51 22.26
N ILE A 593 -65.95 -9.63 21.40
CA ILE A 593 -65.97 -8.19 21.56
C ILE A 593 -67.07 -7.53 20.72
N SER A 594 -67.92 -8.29 20.02
CA SER A 594 -68.95 -7.72 19.13
C SER A 594 -69.96 -6.81 19.84
N ALA A 595 -70.20 -7.01 21.13
CA ALA A 595 -71.06 -6.15 21.95
C ALA A 595 -70.50 -4.73 22.13
N LEU A 596 -69.18 -4.56 21.98
CA LEU A 596 -68.52 -3.25 22.07
C LEU A 596 -69.11 -2.25 21.07
N VAL A 597 -69.48 -2.72 19.86
CA VAL A 597 -70.04 -1.86 18.81
C VAL A 597 -71.31 -1.15 19.28
N ASP A 598 -72.10 -1.79 20.14
CA ASP A 598 -73.33 -1.23 20.68
C ASP A 598 -73.05 -0.16 21.78
N GLU A 599 -71.84 -0.15 22.36
CA GLU A 599 -71.41 0.78 23.41
C GLU A 599 -70.72 2.04 22.84
N ILE A 600 -70.28 2.01 21.57
CA ILE A 600 -69.53 3.11 20.94
C ILE A 600 -70.43 4.34 20.72
N LYS A 601 -69.94 5.50 21.18
CA LYS A 601 -70.53 6.81 20.89
C LYS A 601 -69.61 7.60 19.97
N ILE A 602 -70.08 7.90 18.76
CA ILE A 602 -69.37 8.74 17.80
C ILE A 602 -69.62 10.20 18.14
N LYS A 603 -68.55 10.99 18.28
CA LYS A 603 -68.59 12.42 18.61
C LYS A 603 -67.78 13.22 17.60
N SER A 604 -68.16 14.47 17.38
CA SER A 604 -67.31 15.47 16.74
C SER A 604 -66.57 16.27 17.81
N PHE A 605 -65.30 16.58 17.59
CA PHE A 605 -64.47 17.33 18.52
C PHE A 605 -63.29 18.02 17.83
N ASP A 606 -62.73 19.02 18.52
CA ASP A 606 -61.50 19.72 18.15
C ASP A 606 -60.38 19.34 19.12
N TYR A 607 -59.18 19.08 18.60
CA TYR A 607 -57.99 18.92 19.44
C TYR A 607 -57.48 20.29 19.87
N ILE A 608 -57.20 20.43 21.18
CA ILE A 608 -56.64 21.65 21.76
C ILE A 608 -55.35 22.04 21.03
N GLY A 609 -55.40 23.16 20.30
CA GLY A 609 -54.24 23.75 19.60
C GLY A 609 -53.69 22.96 18.41
N LYS A 610 -54.42 21.96 17.89
CA LYS A 610 -53.94 21.10 16.79
C LYS A 610 -54.89 21.09 15.60
N ARG A 611 -55.95 20.29 15.66
CA ARG A 611 -56.82 19.95 14.51
C ARG A 611 -58.29 20.09 14.89
N ASN A 612 -59.03 20.84 14.09
CA ASN A 612 -60.47 21.06 14.28
C ASN A 612 -61.31 20.15 13.36
N ASN A 613 -62.59 20.00 13.66
CA ASN A 613 -63.61 19.24 12.92
C ASN A 613 -63.28 17.75 12.77
N VAL A 614 -62.81 17.09 13.83
CA VAL A 614 -62.53 15.65 13.83
C VAL A 614 -63.77 14.88 14.27
N VAL A 615 -64.01 13.71 13.68
CA VAL A 615 -65.03 12.74 14.12
C VAL A 615 -64.32 11.51 14.65
N GLY A 616 -64.71 11.05 15.84
CA GLY A 616 -64.10 9.88 16.46
C GLY A 616 -64.79 9.46 17.75
N VAL A 617 -64.10 8.65 18.54
CA VAL A 617 -64.57 8.16 19.84
C VAL A 617 -63.73 8.80 20.95
N ILE A 618 -64.37 9.15 22.06
CA ILE A 618 -63.70 9.67 23.25
C ILE A 618 -63.43 8.53 24.22
N ALA A 619 -62.17 8.36 24.64
CA ALA A 619 -61.76 7.27 25.52
C ALA A 619 -62.56 7.22 26.84
N ASP A 620 -62.88 8.38 27.42
CA ASP A 620 -63.68 8.47 28.63
C ASP A 620 -65.09 7.87 28.52
N ASP A 621 -65.68 7.78 27.32
CA ASP A 621 -66.99 7.15 27.14
C ASP A 621 -66.92 5.62 27.21
N LEU A 622 -65.72 5.05 27.08
CA LEU A 622 -65.48 3.60 27.05
C LEU A 622 -64.79 3.08 28.32
N LYS A 623 -64.39 3.96 29.25
CA LYS A 623 -63.61 3.57 30.45
C LYS A 623 -64.34 2.63 31.40
N ASP A 624 -65.67 2.71 31.43
CA ASP A 624 -66.53 1.86 32.26
C ASP A 624 -67.02 0.62 31.50
N SER A 625 -66.59 0.44 30.23
CA SER A 625 -66.88 -0.76 29.46
C SER A 625 -66.17 -1.96 30.06
N ARG A 626 -66.82 -3.13 30.01
CA ARG A 626 -66.17 -4.41 30.35
C ARG A 626 -64.98 -4.76 29.44
N PHE A 627 -64.81 -4.04 28.33
CA PHE A 627 -63.72 -4.22 27.38
C PHE A 627 -62.63 -3.15 27.50
N ALA A 628 -62.71 -2.23 28.48
CA ALA A 628 -61.79 -1.09 28.59
C ALA A 628 -60.30 -1.50 28.63
N GLU A 629 -59.96 -2.61 29.28
CA GLU A 629 -58.59 -3.13 29.37
C GLU A 629 -57.98 -3.48 28.00
N TYR A 630 -58.81 -3.84 27.02
CA TYR A 630 -58.37 -4.20 25.67
C TYR A 630 -58.34 -3.01 24.71
N LEU A 631 -58.88 -1.85 25.11
CA LEU A 631 -59.19 -0.75 24.21
C LEU A 631 -58.53 0.57 24.61
N ILE A 632 -58.32 0.77 25.91
CA ILE A 632 -57.85 2.03 26.43
C ILE A 632 -56.43 1.86 26.96
N THR A 633 -55.55 2.70 26.45
CA THR A 633 -54.22 2.85 27.02
C THR A 633 -54.07 4.23 27.64
N LYS A 634 -53.24 4.33 28.68
CA LYS A 634 -52.95 5.56 29.39
C LYS A 634 -51.48 5.89 29.25
N ASP A 635 -51.16 7.10 28.83
CA ASP A 635 -49.77 7.56 28.74
C ASP A 635 -49.19 7.97 30.11
N LYS A 636 -47.93 8.41 30.11
CA LYS A 636 -47.21 8.81 31.33
C LYS A 636 -47.78 10.07 31.99
N ASP A 637 -48.40 10.95 31.19
CA ASP A 637 -49.00 12.21 31.65
C ASP A 637 -50.48 12.02 32.05
N GLY A 638 -51.01 10.83 31.80
CA GLY A 638 -52.31 10.37 32.21
C GLY A 638 -53.42 10.57 31.19
N TYR A 639 -53.10 10.94 29.95
CA TYR A 639 -54.07 11.00 28.86
C TYR A 639 -54.45 9.60 28.40
N LEU A 640 -55.75 9.42 28.13
CA LEU A 640 -56.31 8.18 27.63
C LEU A 640 -56.35 8.18 26.10
N SER A 641 -56.06 7.04 25.49
CA SER A 641 -56.20 6.83 24.05
C SER A 641 -57.01 5.57 23.77
N VAL A 642 -57.66 5.51 22.59
CA VAL A 642 -58.49 4.37 22.15
C VAL A 642 -57.76 3.62 21.05
N ASP A 643 -57.73 2.29 21.14
CA ASP A 643 -57.27 1.41 20.06
C ASP A 643 -58.37 1.26 19.00
N TYR A 644 -58.23 2.03 17.91
CA TYR A 644 -59.15 1.98 16.78
C TYR A 644 -59.08 0.68 15.96
N ASN A 645 -57.98 -0.07 16.03
CA ASN A 645 -57.89 -1.38 15.37
C ASN A 645 -58.78 -2.39 16.09
N ALA A 646 -58.76 -2.39 17.43
CA ALA A 646 -59.65 -3.23 18.22
C ALA A 646 -61.14 -2.89 17.98
N LEU A 647 -61.50 -1.60 17.80
CA LEU A 647 -62.85 -1.21 17.38
C LEU A 647 -63.21 -1.76 16.00
N ALA A 648 -62.29 -1.68 15.04
CA ALA A 648 -62.51 -2.24 13.70
C ALA A 648 -62.73 -3.76 13.75
N MET A 649 -61.96 -4.49 14.58
CA MET A 649 -62.14 -5.92 14.79
C MET A 649 -63.50 -6.26 15.43
N ALA A 650 -63.96 -5.45 16.39
CA ALA A 650 -65.29 -5.60 16.97
C ALA A 650 -66.41 -5.41 15.93
N CYS A 651 -66.27 -4.42 15.05
CA CYS A 651 -67.18 -4.20 13.92
C CYS A 651 -67.21 -5.41 12.99
N ILE A 652 -66.05 -5.99 12.64
CA ILE A 652 -65.97 -7.20 11.80
C ILE A 652 -66.71 -8.36 12.49
N GLN A 653 -66.46 -8.60 13.77
CA GLN A 653 -67.10 -9.69 14.51
C GLN A 653 -68.63 -9.50 14.64
N LYS A 654 -69.09 -8.24 14.81
CA LYS A 654 -70.52 -7.90 14.82
C LYS A 654 -71.18 -8.17 13.47
N VAL A 655 -70.53 -7.79 12.37
CA VAL A 655 -71.01 -8.06 11.00
C VAL A 655 -71.11 -9.56 10.75
N GLN A 656 -70.07 -10.34 11.08
CA GLN A 656 -70.08 -11.81 10.95
C GLN A 656 -71.25 -12.46 11.70
N LYS A 657 -71.59 -11.95 12.88
CA LYS A 657 -72.72 -12.46 13.67
C LYS A 657 -74.08 -12.07 13.08
N LEU A 658 -74.20 -10.85 12.56
CA LEU A 658 -75.40 -10.41 11.87
C LEU A 658 -75.65 -11.27 10.63
N ASP A 659 -74.60 -11.58 9.87
CA ASP A 659 -74.68 -12.42 8.67
C ASP A 659 -75.22 -13.82 9.00
N LYS A 660 -74.65 -14.48 10.02
CA LYS A 660 -75.16 -15.78 10.52
C LYS A 660 -76.62 -15.72 10.98
N LYS A 661 -77.04 -14.60 11.58
CA LYS A 661 -78.43 -14.41 12.02
C LYS A 661 -79.37 -14.24 10.83
N ILE A 662 -78.94 -13.55 9.77
CA ILE A 662 -79.70 -13.38 8.53
C ILE A 662 -79.89 -14.73 7.86
N GLU A 663 -78.84 -15.53 7.69
CA GLU A 663 -78.93 -16.89 7.11
C GLU A 663 -79.94 -17.76 7.88
N LEU A 664 -79.92 -17.70 9.21
CA LEU A 664 -80.86 -18.45 10.04
C LEU A 664 -82.31 -18.02 9.78
N LEU A 665 -82.57 -16.69 9.77
CA LEU A 665 -83.89 -16.13 9.49
C LEU A 665 -84.39 -16.45 8.09
N GLU A 666 -83.52 -16.43 7.09
CA GLU A 666 -83.84 -16.82 5.72
C GLU A 666 -84.23 -18.31 5.65
N SER A 667 -83.52 -19.18 6.38
CA SER A 667 -83.86 -20.60 6.46
C SER A 667 -85.23 -20.85 7.11
N GLU A 668 -85.58 -20.08 8.14
CA GLU A 668 -86.89 -20.15 8.81
C GLU A 668 -88.01 -19.61 7.93
N LEU A 669 -87.76 -18.54 7.18
CA LEU A 669 -88.70 -17.97 6.22
C LEU A 669 -89.04 -18.97 5.11
N VAL A 670 -88.04 -19.70 4.59
CA VAL A 670 -88.24 -20.77 3.60
C VAL A 670 -89.12 -21.89 4.17
N LYS A 671 -88.87 -22.31 5.43
CA LYS A 671 -89.72 -23.32 6.11
C LYS A 671 -91.16 -22.83 6.29
N MET A 672 -91.38 -21.57 6.69
CA MET A 672 -92.72 -21.01 6.82
C MET A 672 -93.47 -20.94 5.48
N LYS A 673 -92.79 -20.54 4.39
CA LYS A 673 -93.38 -20.53 3.05
C LYS A 673 -93.78 -21.93 2.57
N SER A 674 -93.01 -22.98 2.90
CA SER A 674 -93.41 -24.36 2.57
C SER A 674 -94.68 -24.81 3.30
N LEU A 675 -94.90 -24.37 4.53
CA LEU A 675 -96.10 -24.69 5.32
C LEU A 675 -97.37 -23.96 4.83
N GLU A 676 -97.24 -22.78 4.23
CA GLU A 676 -98.38 -22.09 3.59
C GLU A 676 -98.84 -22.77 2.30
N VAL A 677 -97.91 -23.31 1.51
CA VAL A 677 -98.23 -24.06 0.26
C VAL A 677 -99.00 -25.35 0.58
N ASP A 678 -98.61 -26.06 1.64
CA ASP A 678 -99.32 -27.26 2.11
C ASP A 678 -100.74 -26.96 2.63
N ASN A 679 -100.96 -25.79 3.24
CA ASN A 679 -102.28 -25.35 3.69
C ASN A 679 -103.20 -24.88 2.54
N LEU A 680 -102.65 -24.36 1.45
CA LEU A 680 -103.41 -24.04 0.22
C LEU A 680 -103.80 -25.32 -0.55
N GLY A 681 -102.93 -26.33 -0.62
CA GLY A 681 -103.24 -27.63 -1.23
C GLY A 681 -104.35 -28.43 -0.51
N ASN A 682 -104.58 -28.17 0.78
CA ASN A 682 -105.63 -28.81 1.56
C ASN A 682 -107.02 -28.13 1.44
N LYS A 683 -107.10 -26.90 0.92
CA LYS A 683 -108.39 -26.24 0.63
C LYS A 683 -109.03 -26.75 -0.66
N ASP A 684 -108.25 -27.16 -1.66
CA ASP A 684 -108.79 -27.71 -2.92
C ASP A 684 -109.29 -29.16 -2.78
N LYS A 685 -108.81 -29.93 -1.79
CA LYS A 685 -109.31 -31.29 -1.52
C LYS A 685 -110.66 -31.35 -0.80
N LYS A 686 -111.13 -30.27 -0.18
CA LYS A 686 -112.43 -30.25 0.55
C LYS A 686 -113.65 -29.94 -0.32
N LYS A 687 -113.51 -29.70 -1.62
CA LYS A 687 -114.64 -29.52 -2.56
C LYS A 687 -115.01 -30.77 -3.39
N GLY A 688 -114.30 -31.90 -3.22
CA GLY A 688 -114.40 -33.05 -4.13
C GLY A 688 -115.11 -34.32 -3.65
N SER A 689 -115.63 -34.40 -2.42
CA SER A 689 -116.25 -35.66 -1.93
C SER A 689 -117.69 -35.47 -1.43
N HIS A 690 -118.57 -35.10 -2.36
CA HIS A 690 -119.97 -35.49 -2.33
C HIS A 690 -120.23 -36.29 -3.61
N ASP A 691 -119.86 -37.57 -3.61
CA ASP A 691 -120.65 -38.58 -4.33
C ASP A 691 -120.19 -40.02 -4.00
N LYS A 692 -121.21 -40.83 -3.72
CA LYS A 692 -121.34 -42.29 -3.89
C LYS A 692 -120.70 -43.27 -2.89
N GLN A 693 -121.67 -43.90 -2.20
CA GLN A 693 -121.81 -45.28 -1.71
C GLN A 693 -121.05 -45.71 -0.46
#